data_AF-A0A2J6Q519-F1
#
_entry.id   AF-A0A2J6Q519-F1
#
_cell.length_a   1.000
_cell.length_b   1.000
_cell.length_c   1.000
_cell.angle_alpha   90.00
_cell.angle_beta   90.00
_cell.angle_gamma   90.00
#
_symmetry.space_group_name_H-M   'P 1'
#
loop_
_entity.id
_entity.type
_entity.pdbx_description
1 polymer ?
#
loop_
_entity_poly.entity_id
_entity_poly.type
_entity_poly.pdbx_seq_one_letter_code
_entity_poly.pdbx_strand_id
1 'polypeptide(L)'
;MVASCAALRPATGMSSTEVFVGYWMDWSNGRVLGASITVPDSSGRYILSGTATFIGIVAGFFGTLVVYFLHNIRVRVRDSDLDDADLLHLQQQVSLRNSQSMLATASELLCICWVWTPPSCFCGKRRGDRDASHVKRRTSPLILCTLVVWGAFTAAGTLSSYIAKPAFQSSGVRVKQNKCGLWTFNTSSPDGLTAEQLKLLNDTLASRTYARSCYSQDFNSVNPTLCSFYTVQNLTYTPRPLNGQCPFGSYQSNENLNLPFTHGECDTMYNVGAHLMFTDLLDSHEHLGINAPAQNRVHFQKNTTCSPISLTNRTEAFIGPSADSKEYTQYEFGPVDQVSNYTYLYNPSTPQDLVGYQITLDQGWSPIPPIIRTDGDTSLFFFAANSVYYTQQILDPIFLAINSDQVPIPTLNSVISAFLPYNPVSVIGCVDQYLIINPNTKASTEPMSQIDLASAVQSLDLNVAQTITAQRIIQYLSNSDTYSSVFGSGEAALKASDHVLNFKCLPLPDDQWRTEVEGWFETSLAKIQAYAVEFPSATGDFAPYGSLGFPGANASTNKTWEDQCNNQKIRSTGGYQTFSFFGLIFTLSVGSMIVILQGVLNIVNYFRGNAREDPEKLAKSPRDLMYAVDGKFQLQRIVLEEGKHGTWHGYNGSTPWSTDSPMVRGAFWKSKVLRGDVKLFQDKSVQTSGHSEDENDLRQNGSRQSNVPRSEHIERNENGNDNENQNEQGGGDQNEQADETEPERHDNGLRKDESRESNVLRNELIQRNENSSDNKNQSGQDGGDQGE
;
A
#
# COMPACT_ATOMS: atom_id res chain seq x y z
N MET A 1 -50.22 -7.61 -25.72
CA MET A 1 -49.16 -8.60 -25.47
C MET A 1 -48.07 -7.88 -24.71
N VAL A 2 -47.66 -8.36 -23.53
CA VAL A 2 -46.52 -7.78 -22.80
C VAL A 2 -45.35 -8.74 -23.01
N ALA A 3 -44.44 -8.38 -23.91
CA ALA A 3 -43.17 -9.08 -24.04
C ALA A 3 -42.26 -8.61 -22.91
N SER A 4 -41.88 -9.52 -22.01
CA SER A 4 -40.91 -9.19 -20.97
C SER A 4 -39.55 -8.92 -21.61
N CYS A 5 -39.13 -7.65 -21.66
CA CYS A 5 -37.74 -7.32 -21.91
C CYS A 5 -36.89 -8.04 -20.86
N ALA A 6 -36.07 -9.00 -21.30
CA ALA A 6 -35.11 -9.66 -20.44
C ALA A 6 -34.06 -8.61 -20.05
N ALA A 7 -34.18 -8.06 -18.85
CA ALA A 7 -33.26 -7.04 -18.36
C ALA A 7 -31.84 -7.60 -18.35
N LEU A 8 -30.98 -7.07 -19.24
CA LEU A 8 -29.53 -7.13 -19.07
C LEU A 8 -29.25 -6.64 -17.64
N ARG A 9 -28.74 -7.53 -16.79
CA ARG A 9 -28.45 -7.19 -15.40
C ARG A 9 -27.46 -6.03 -15.40
N PRO A 10 -27.72 -4.91 -14.70
CA PRO A 10 -26.74 -3.83 -14.61
C PRO A 10 -25.44 -4.41 -14.05
N ALA A 11 -24.34 -4.20 -14.75
CA ALA A 11 -23.04 -4.70 -14.33
C ALA A 11 -22.61 -3.97 -13.07
N THR A 12 -22.73 -4.61 -11.91
CA THR A 12 -22.19 -4.14 -10.63
C THR A 12 -20.66 -4.31 -10.61
N GLY A 13 -19.98 -3.64 -11.55
CA GLY A 13 -18.66 -3.96 -12.08
C GLY A 13 -17.47 -3.93 -11.11
N MET A 14 -17.70 -3.54 -9.84
CA MET A 14 -16.69 -3.63 -8.76
C MET A 14 -16.88 -4.84 -7.85
N SER A 15 -18.02 -5.53 -7.91
CA SER A 15 -18.36 -6.65 -7.03
C SER A 15 -18.18 -8.05 -7.66
N SER A 16 -17.86 -8.12 -8.94
CA SER A 16 -17.85 -9.36 -9.76
C SER A 16 -16.48 -9.77 -10.32
N THR A 17 -15.44 -8.94 -10.12
CA THR A 17 -14.07 -9.24 -10.57
C THR A 17 -13.39 -10.24 -9.63
N GLU A 18 -13.24 -11.49 -10.07
CA GLU A 18 -12.54 -12.51 -9.27
C GLU A 18 -11.03 -12.23 -9.17
N VAL A 19 -10.46 -12.47 -7.99
CA VAL A 19 -9.02 -12.30 -7.71
C VAL A 19 -8.27 -13.61 -7.94
N PHE A 20 -7.08 -13.53 -8.55
CA PHE A 20 -6.22 -14.68 -8.76
C PHE A 20 -5.54 -15.11 -7.46
N VAL A 21 -5.79 -16.36 -7.05
CA VAL A 21 -5.11 -17.03 -5.95
C VAL A 21 -3.93 -17.85 -6.49
N GLY A 22 -2.73 -17.62 -5.96
CA GLY A 22 -1.50 -18.30 -6.37
C GLY A 22 -0.30 -17.36 -6.51
N TYR A 23 0.77 -17.88 -7.11
CA TYR A 23 2.01 -17.16 -7.39
C TYR A 23 1.88 -16.22 -8.60
N TRP A 24 2.41 -15.00 -8.50
CA TRP A 24 2.50 -14.03 -9.59
C TRP A 24 3.65 -13.02 -9.38
N MET A 25 3.93 -12.21 -10.40
CA MET A 25 4.95 -11.17 -10.38
C MET A 25 4.31 -9.79 -10.31
N ASP A 26 4.53 -9.02 -9.24
CA ASP A 26 4.16 -7.60 -9.15
C ASP A 26 5.33 -6.73 -9.60
N TRP A 27 5.28 -6.23 -10.84
CA TRP A 27 6.46 -5.60 -11.44
C TRP A 27 6.84 -4.23 -10.88
N SER A 28 6.03 -3.61 -10.00
CA SER A 28 6.44 -2.38 -9.26
C SER A 28 7.73 -2.59 -8.46
N ASN A 29 7.96 -3.81 -7.93
CA ASN A 29 9.16 -4.17 -7.15
C ASN A 29 10.18 -4.99 -7.97
N GLY A 30 10.06 -5.00 -9.30
CA GLY A 30 10.95 -5.73 -10.21
C GLY A 30 10.92 -7.26 -10.04
N ARG A 31 11.88 -7.95 -10.69
CA ARG A 31 11.84 -9.41 -10.86
C ARG A 31 12.07 -10.23 -9.57
N VAL A 32 12.68 -9.66 -8.53
CA VAL A 32 13.04 -10.38 -7.30
C VAL A 32 12.07 -10.04 -6.15
N LEU A 33 11.99 -8.76 -5.77
CA LEU A 33 11.14 -8.31 -4.66
C LEU A 33 9.65 -8.26 -5.05
N GLY A 34 9.32 -8.24 -6.34
CA GLY A 34 7.97 -8.36 -6.87
C GLY A 34 7.39 -9.78 -6.87
N ALA A 35 8.21 -10.81 -6.63
CA ALA A 35 7.71 -12.19 -6.54
C ALA A 35 6.71 -12.31 -5.38
N SER A 36 5.45 -12.58 -5.72
CA SER A 36 4.30 -12.43 -4.82
C SER A 36 3.43 -13.69 -4.82
N ILE A 37 2.76 -13.97 -3.71
CA ILE A 37 1.74 -15.01 -3.62
C ILE A 37 0.48 -14.45 -2.97
N THR A 38 -0.65 -14.51 -3.68
CA THR A 38 -1.96 -14.06 -3.18
C THR A 38 -2.77 -15.27 -2.73
N VAL A 39 -3.34 -15.19 -1.52
CA VAL A 39 -4.16 -16.23 -0.89
C VAL A 39 -5.42 -15.60 -0.28
N PRO A 40 -6.49 -16.39 -0.03
CA PRO A 40 -7.62 -15.93 0.79
C PRO A 40 -7.16 -15.51 2.19
N ASP A 41 -7.80 -14.51 2.78
CA ASP A 41 -7.45 -13.95 4.10
C ASP A 41 -7.43 -15.01 5.21
N SER A 42 -8.36 -15.97 5.17
CA SER A 42 -8.39 -17.12 6.08
C SER A 42 -7.12 -17.97 6.01
N SER A 43 -6.57 -18.20 4.82
CA SER A 43 -5.28 -18.87 4.61
C SER A 43 -4.09 -17.99 4.97
N GLY A 44 -4.15 -16.70 4.66
CA GLY A 44 -3.09 -15.73 4.95
C GLY A 44 -2.78 -15.61 6.45
N ARG A 45 -3.82 -15.60 7.30
CA ARG A 45 -3.66 -15.60 8.77
C ARG A 45 -2.81 -16.77 9.28
N TYR A 46 -2.94 -17.97 8.69
CA TYR A 46 -2.11 -19.13 9.06
C TYR A 46 -0.66 -18.99 8.58
N ILE A 47 -0.43 -18.45 7.38
CA ILE A 47 0.94 -18.20 6.87
C ILE A 47 1.65 -17.15 7.74
N LEU A 48 0.96 -16.05 8.08
CA LEU A 48 1.48 -15.00 8.93
C LEU A 48 1.83 -15.51 10.35
N SER A 49 0.88 -16.19 11.00
CA SER A 49 1.08 -16.78 12.34
C SER A 49 2.17 -17.85 12.36
N GLY A 50 2.20 -18.73 11.35
CA GLY A 50 3.23 -19.75 11.19
C GLY A 50 4.62 -19.15 10.99
N THR A 51 4.74 -18.07 10.22
CA THR A 51 6.02 -17.37 9.98
C THR A 51 6.55 -16.71 11.26
N ALA A 52 5.69 -16.01 12.01
CA ALA A 52 6.07 -15.41 13.30
C ALA A 52 6.47 -16.48 14.33
N THR A 53 5.70 -17.58 14.40
CA THR A 53 6.00 -18.74 15.27
C THR A 53 7.34 -19.39 14.90
N PHE A 54 7.61 -19.56 13.61
CA PHE A 54 8.88 -20.10 13.12
C PHE A 54 10.07 -19.20 13.49
N ILE A 55 9.95 -17.87 13.36
CA ILE A 55 10.98 -16.92 13.81
C ILE A 55 11.23 -17.04 15.32
N GLY A 56 10.17 -17.22 16.12
CA GLY A 56 10.29 -17.46 17.57
C GLY A 56 11.04 -18.77 17.90
N ILE A 57 10.80 -19.84 17.13
CA ILE A 57 11.54 -21.11 17.26
C ILE A 57 13.02 -20.91 16.90
N VAL A 58 13.30 -20.26 15.76
CA VAL A 58 14.67 -19.95 15.30
C VAL A 58 15.42 -19.10 16.33
N ALA A 59 14.76 -18.16 17.01
CA ALA A 59 15.35 -17.34 18.06
C ALA A 59 15.93 -18.16 19.23
N GLY A 60 15.26 -19.26 19.61
CA GLY A 60 15.75 -20.18 20.65
C GLY A 60 17.00 -20.96 20.23
N PHE A 61 17.00 -21.47 18.99
CA PHE A 61 18.18 -22.16 18.43
C PHE A 61 19.36 -21.20 18.23
N PHE A 62 19.12 -19.99 17.71
CA PHE A 62 20.14 -18.94 17.57
C PHE A 62 20.66 -18.45 18.93
N GLY A 63 19.78 -18.32 19.93
CA GLY A 63 20.18 -17.99 21.30
C GLY A 63 21.15 -19.03 21.86
N THR A 64 20.84 -20.31 21.69
CA THR A 64 21.70 -21.44 22.11
C THR A 64 23.06 -21.40 21.41
N LEU A 65 23.07 -21.06 20.11
CA LEU A 65 24.28 -20.91 19.29
C LEU A 65 25.18 -19.77 19.81
N VAL A 66 24.61 -18.60 20.07
CA VAL A 66 25.33 -17.43 20.61
C VAL A 66 25.86 -17.71 22.01
N VAL A 67 25.06 -18.33 22.88
CA VAL A 67 25.48 -18.80 24.23
C VAL A 67 26.71 -19.72 24.13
N TYR A 68 26.66 -20.71 23.23
CA TYR A 68 27.77 -21.65 23.03
C TYR A 68 29.06 -20.92 22.64
N PHE A 69 29.00 -20.00 21.68
CA PHE A 69 30.19 -19.23 21.28
C PHE A 69 30.67 -18.26 22.38
N LEU A 70 29.78 -17.53 23.05
CA LEU A 70 30.13 -16.61 24.14
C LEU A 70 30.83 -17.34 25.30
N HIS A 71 30.32 -18.52 25.68
CA HIS A 71 30.94 -19.36 26.71
C HIS A 71 32.34 -19.81 26.29
N ASN A 72 32.45 -20.47 25.13
CA ASN A 72 33.72 -21.00 24.61
C ASN A 72 34.80 -19.93 24.38
N ILE A 73 34.42 -18.71 23.96
CA ILE A 73 35.33 -17.58 23.81
C ILE A 73 35.83 -17.08 25.17
N ARG A 74 34.99 -17.14 26.20
CA ARG A 74 35.30 -16.66 27.57
C ARG A 74 36.07 -17.68 28.41
N VAL A 75 35.96 -18.99 28.15
CA VAL A 75 36.74 -20.03 28.85
C VAL A 75 38.24 -19.76 28.67
N ARG A 76 38.93 -19.53 29.80
CA ARG A 76 40.39 -19.53 29.90
C ARG A 76 40.92 -20.96 29.82
N VAL A 77 42.03 -21.14 29.12
CA VAL A 77 42.53 -22.45 28.64
C VAL A 77 43.98 -22.72 29.08
N ARG A 78 44.57 -21.82 29.86
CA ARG A 78 45.96 -21.93 30.32
C ARG A 78 45.98 -22.45 31.75
N ASP A 79 46.82 -23.44 32.04
CA ASP A 79 46.88 -24.07 33.37
C ASP A 79 47.23 -23.08 34.49
N SER A 80 47.99 -22.03 34.18
CA SER A 80 48.29 -20.91 35.10
C SER A 80 47.09 -20.03 35.46
N ASP A 81 46.00 -20.11 34.71
CA ASP A 81 44.87 -19.18 34.79
C ASP A 81 43.61 -19.85 35.40
N LEU A 82 43.70 -21.14 35.75
CA LEU A 82 42.63 -21.95 36.33
C LEU A 82 42.47 -21.73 37.83
N ASP A 83 43.58 -21.57 38.57
CA ASP A 83 43.56 -21.17 39.99
C ASP A 83 43.07 -19.71 40.16
N ASP A 84 43.21 -18.89 39.12
CA ASP A 84 42.80 -17.46 39.06
C ASP A 84 41.35 -17.27 38.53
N ALA A 85 40.52 -18.31 38.59
CA ALA A 85 39.14 -18.34 38.10
C ALA A 85 38.12 -17.65 39.03
N ASP A 86 38.17 -16.31 39.07
CA ASP A 86 37.22 -15.43 39.75
C ASP A 86 35.75 -15.91 39.70
N LEU A 87 35.12 -16.04 40.88
CA LEU A 87 33.76 -16.53 41.07
C LEU A 87 32.70 -15.80 40.24
N LEU A 88 32.88 -14.51 39.95
CA LEU A 88 32.00 -13.75 39.06
C LEU A 88 31.99 -14.32 37.63
N HIS A 89 33.15 -14.79 37.14
CA HIS A 89 33.26 -15.44 35.84
C HIS A 89 32.53 -16.78 35.82
N LEU A 90 32.70 -17.61 36.84
CA LEU A 90 32.04 -18.91 36.95
C LEU A 90 30.51 -18.75 36.99
N GLN A 91 29.98 -17.82 37.78
CA GLN A 91 28.54 -17.52 37.82
C GLN A 91 27.99 -17.06 36.45
N GLN A 92 28.76 -16.27 35.70
CA GLN A 92 28.38 -15.86 34.34
C GLN A 92 28.36 -17.03 33.34
N GLN A 93 29.34 -17.94 33.41
CA GLN A 93 29.42 -19.11 32.53
C GLN A 93 28.30 -20.12 32.82
N VAL A 94 28.02 -20.39 34.11
CA VAL A 94 26.90 -21.24 34.54
C VAL A 94 25.55 -20.66 34.12
N SER A 95 25.34 -19.34 34.24
CA SER A 95 24.12 -18.67 33.76
C SER A 95 23.96 -18.83 32.25
N LEU A 96 24.97 -18.40 31.47
CA LEU A 96 25.02 -18.57 30.01
C LEU A 96 24.65 -20.00 29.61
N ARG A 97 25.23 -21.01 30.27
CA ARG A 97 25.06 -22.43 29.91
C ARG A 97 23.66 -22.99 30.13
N ASN A 98 22.87 -22.43 31.05
CA ASN A 98 21.66 -23.09 31.59
C ASN A 98 20.35 -22.31 31.47
N SER A 99 20.38 -20.99 31.21
CA SER A 99 19.16 -20.22 30.94
C SER A 99 18.37 -20.81 29.76
N GLN A 100 17.05 -20.74 29.82
CA GLN A 100 16.18 -21.27 28.75
C GLN A 100 15.96 -20.28 27.59
N SER A 101 16.28 -19.00 27.77
CA SER A 101 16.13 -17.96 26.74
C SER A 101 17.09 -16.79 26.99
N MET A 102 17.36 -16.01 25.94
CA MET A 102 18.21 -14.81 26.03
C MET A 102 17.72 -13.78 27.07
N LEU A 103 16.40 -13.65 27.24
CA LEU A 103 15.82 -12.75 28.26
C LEU A 103 16.03 -13.29 29.68
N ALA A 104 16.00 -14.62 29.87
CA ALA A 104 16.34 -15.24 31.15
C ALA A 104 17.84 -15.08 31.47
N THR A 105 18.73 -15.24 30.48
CA THR A 105 20.17 -14.95 30.67
C THR A 105 20.39 -13.48 31.00
N ALA A 106 19.67 -12.55 30.36
CA ALA A 106 19.73 -11.13 30.68
C ALA A 106 19.32 -10.85 32.14
N SER A 107 18.22 -11.45 32.63
CA SER A 107 17.75 -11.23 34.00
C SER A 107 18.63 -11.91 35.05
N GLU A 108 19.14 -13.12 34.80
CA GLU A 108 20.13 -13.78 35.65
C GLU A 108 21.43 -12.95 35.76
N LEU A 109 21.97 -12.47 34.64
CA LEU A 109 23.16 -11.61 34.63
C LEU A 109 22.92 -10.24 35.30
N LEU A 110 21.70 -9.69 35.20
CA LEU A 110 21.29 -8.50 35.96
C LEU A 110 21.24 -8.78 37.47
N CYS A 111 20.68 -9.92 37.89
CA CYS A 111 20.68 -10.35 39.30
C CYS A 111 22.11 -10.54 39.84
N ILE A 112 23.01 -11.17 39.07
CA ILE A 112 24.44 -11.26 39.40
C ILE A 112 25.02 -9.84 39.55
N CYS A 113 24.79 -8.95 38.58
CA CYS A 113 25.27 -7.57 38.62
C CYS A 113 24.75 -6.80 39.87
N TRP A 114 23.48 -7.00 40.25
CA TRP A 114 22.87 -6.40 41.44
C TRP A 114 23.45 -6.94 42.75
N VAL A 115 23.59 -8.26 42.90
CA VAL A 115 24.13 -8.90 44.12
C VAL A 115 25.59 -8.50 44.35
N TRP A 116 26.39 -8.39 43.29
CA TRP A 116 27.78 -7.96 43.38
C TRP A 116 27.95 -6.42 43.44
N THR A 117 26.95 -5.63 43.02
CA THR A 117 26.97 -4.15 43.06
C THR A 117 25.68 -3.55 43.65
N PRO A 118 25.32 -3.88 44.91
CA PRO A 118 24.05 -3.48 45.50
C PRO A 118 23.93 -1.94 45.58
N PRO A 119 22.73 -1.38 45.37
CA PRO A 119 22.53 0.06 45.42
C PRO A 119 22.82 0.61 46.82
N SER A 120 23.45 1.78 46.87
CA SER A 120 23.98 2.41 48.09
C SER A 120 22.94 2.79 49.14
N CYS A 121 21.65 2.72 48.81
CA CYS A 121 20.54 2.90 49.74
C CYS A 121 20.25 1.68 50.64
N PHE A 122 20.68 0.45 50.26
CA PHE A 122 20.24 -0.78 50.92
C PHE A 122 21.25 -1.40 51.89
N CYS A 123 22.54 -1.03 51.82
CA CYS A 123 23.60 -1.61 52.64
C CYS A 123 24.58 -0.54 53.16
N GLY A 124 24.61 -0.31 54.47
CA GLY A 124 25.47 0.68 55.15
C GLY A 124 26.99 0.39 55.17
N LYS A 125 27.50 -0.43 54.25
CA LYS A 125 28.95 -0.70 54.07
C LYS A 125 29.34 -0.53 52.62
N ARG A 126 30.06 0.55 52.32
CA ARG A 126 30.61 0.82 50.98
C ARG A 126 31.68 -0.22 50.63
N ARG A 127 31.39 -1.09 49.65
CA ARG A 127 32.42 -1.69 48.79
C ARG A 127 33.00 -0.57 47.92
N GLY A 128 34.27 -0.65 47.51
CA GLY A 128 34.91 0.45 46.79
C GLY A 128 34.31 0.66 45.39
N ASP A 129 34.16 1.92 44.95
CA ASP A 129 33.58 2.25 43.63
C ASP A 129 34.36 1.63 42.45
N ARG A 130 35.66 1.36 42.64
CA ARG A 130 36.48 0.59 41.67
C ARG A 130 35.96 -0.83 41.47
N ASP A 131 35.56 -1.52 42.53
CA ASP A 131 35.07 -2.91 42.43
C ASP A 131 33.71 -2.92 41.71
N ALA A 132 32.81 -2.01 42.11
CA ALA A 132 31.49 -1.91 41.52
C ALA A 132 31.53 -1.53 40.02
N SER A 133 32.40 -0.60 39.63
CA SER A 133 32.62 -0.27 38.22
C SER A 133 33.25 -1.43 37.43
N HIS A 134 34.16 -2.20 38.03
CA HIS A 134 34.78 -3.36 37.40
C HIS A 134 33.80 -4.50 37.12
N VAL A 135 32.93 -4.84 38.09
CA VAL A 135 31.86 -5.83 37.92
C VAL A 135 30.90 -5.40 36.82
N LYS A 136 30.46 -4.14 36.82
CA LYS A 136 29.57 -3.60 35.78
C LYS A 136 30.21 -3.69 34.41
N ARG A 137 31.48 -3.28 34.24
CA ARG A 137 32.22 -3.33 32.96
C ARG A 137 32.42 -4.75 32.41
N ARG A 138 32.48 -5.78 33.27
CA ARG A 138 32.64 -7.20 32.84
C ARG A 138 31.33 -7.93 32.57
N THR A 139 30.22 -7.42 33.09
CA THR A 139 28.88 -8.04 32.98
C THR A 139 27.99 -7.35 31.95
N SER A 140 28.10 -6.02 31.80
CA SER A 140 27.27 -5.25 30.85
C SER A 140 27.40 -5.66 29.38
N PRO A 141 28.57 -6.11 28.85
CA PRO A 141 28.65 -6.56 27.46
C PRO A 141 27.86 -7.86 27.21
N LEU A 142 27.74 -8.73 28.22
CA LEU A 142 26.91 -9.93 28.13
C LEU A 142 25.42 -9.56 28.14
N ILE A 143 24.98 -8.74 29.11
CA ILE A 143 23.59 -8.27 29.21
C ILE A 143 23.16 -7.54 27.94
N LEU A 144 24.03 -6.68 27.38
CA LEU A 144 23.77 -6.00 26.12
C LEU A 144 23.66 -6.99 24.95
N CYS A 145 24.56 -7.97 24.86
CA CYS A 145 24.49 -8.98 23.80
C CYS A 145 23.20 -9.82 23.87
N THR A 146 22.80 -10.28 25.06
CA THR A 146 21.59 -11.09 25.23
C THR A 146 20.32 -10.28 24.97
N LEU A 147 20.26 -9.01 25.42
CA LEU A 147 19.14 -8.11 25.11
C LEU A 147 19.07 -7.72 23.63
N VAL A 148 20.21 -7.53 22.96
CA VAL A 148 20.25 -7.24 21.51
C VAL A 148 19.77 -8.44 20.69
N VAL A 149 20.20 -9.67 21.03
CA VAL A 149 19.70 -10.88 20.33
C VAL A 149 18.20 -11.08 20.58
N TRP A 150 17.75 -10.94 21.84
CA TRP A 150 16.32 -11.03 22.15
C TRP A 150 15.50 -9.97 21.39
N GLY A 151 15.88 -8.70 21.51
CA GLY A 151 15.18 -7.58 20.87
C GLY A 151 15.18 -7.68 19.34
N ALA A 152 16.27 -8.13 18.72
CA ALA A 152 16.35 -8.34 17.28
C ALA A 152 15.39 -9.43 16.78
N PHE A 153 15.25 -10.55 17.51
CA PHE A 153 14.31 -11.60 17.15
C PHE A 153 12.84 -11.25 17.48
N THR A 154 12.58 -10.52 18.57
CA THR A 154 11.25 -9.97 18.85
C THR A 154 10.84 -8.95 17.77
N ALA A 155 11.75 -8.08 17.35
CA ALA A 155 11.53 -7.17 16.23
C ALA A 155 11.33 -7.93 14.90
N ALA A 156 12.12 -8.96 14.61
CA ALA A 156 11.91 -9.78 13.41
C ALA A 156 10.55 -10.50 13.41
N GLY A 157 10.08 -10.97 14.58
CA GLY A 157 8.78 -11.63 14.74
C GLY A 157 7.58 -10.70 14.66
N THR A 158 7.72 -9.41 15.01
CA THR A 158 6.66 -8.41 14.76
C THR A 158 6.72 -7.85 13.33
N LEU A 159 7.92 -7.59 12.82
CA LEU A 159 8.16 -7.11 11.45
C LEU A 159 7.91 -8.18 10.38
N SER A 160 7.77 -9.47 10.73
CA SER A 160 7.31 -10.49 9.76
C SER A 160 5.90 -10.22 9.22
N SER A 161 5.14 -9.33 9.88
CA SER A 161 3.91 -8.75 9.33
C SER A 161 4.13 -8.06 7.98
N TYR A 162 5.26 -7.39 7.75
CA TYR A 162 5.60 -6.76 6.45
C TYR A 162 5.90 -7.77 5.33
N ILE A 163 6.03 -9.07 5.64
CA ILE A 163 6.11 -10.11 4.60
C ILE A 163 4.72 -10.27 3.94
N ALA A 164 3.63 -9.97 4.66
CA ALA A 164 2.34 -9.68 4.07
C ALA A 164 2.27 -8.20 3.67
N LYS A 165 1.73 -7.89 2.48
CA LYS A 165 1.22 -6.56 2.20
C LYS A 165 -0.03 -6.37 3.08
N PRO A 166 -0.07 -5.39 4.01
CA PRO A 166 -1.08 -5.36 5.06
C PRO A 166 -2.50 -5.21 4.50
N ALA A 167 -3.40 -6.10 4.90
CA ALA A 167 -4.76 -6.19 4.35
C ALA A 167 -5.57 -4.87 4.46
N PHE A 168 -5.34 -4.11 5.53
CA PHE A 168 -5.96 -2.80 5.76
C PHE A 168 -5.45 -1.69 4.83
N GLN A 169 -4.31 -1.89 4.15
CA GLN A 169 -3.80 -0.99 3.11
C GLN A 169 -4.01 -1.59 1.72
N SER A 170 -5.27 -1.87 1.36
CA SER A 170 -5.73 -2.03 -0.02
C SER A 170 -4.78 -2.87 -0.89
N SER A 171 -4.56 -4.13 -0.53
CA SER A 171 -3.44 -4.90 -1.08
C SER A 171 -3.51 -5.02 -2.60
N GLY A 172 -2.39 -4.79 -3.27
CA GLY A 172 -2.29 -5.04 -4.71
C GLY A 172 -2.44 -6.53 -5.00
N VAL A 173 -3.44 -6.87 -5.80
CA VAL A 173 -3.79 -8.23 -6.21
C VAL A 173 -3.94 -8.33 -7.72
N ARG A 174 -3.73 -9.52 -8.27
CA ARG A 174 -3.90 -9.79 -9.70
C ARG A 174 -5.34 -10.23 -10.00
N VAL A 175 -5.92 -9.72 -11.09
CA VAL A 175 -7.23 -10.17 -11.57
C VAL A 175 -7.11 -11.62 -12.07
N LYS A 176 -8.14 -12.44 -11.84
CA LYS A 176 -8.24 -13.78 -12.43
C LYS A 176 -8.80 -13.65 -13.85
N GLN A 177 -8.07 -14.18 -14.84
CA GLN A 177 -8.56 -14.26 -16.22
C GLN A 177 -9.88 -15.07 -16.28
N ASN A 178 -10.85 -14.55 -17.02
CA ASN A 178 -12.10 -15.23 -17.35
C ASN A 178 -12.42 -14.98 -18.84
N LYS A 179 -13.53 -14.30 -19.15
CA LYS A 179 -13.82 -13.74 -20.47
C LYS A 179 -12.85 -12.59 -20.79
N CYS A 180 -11.68 -12.87 -21.34
CA CYS A 180 -10.72 -11.84 -21.75
C CYS A 180 -10.96 -11.36 -23.19
N GLY A 181 -10.79 -10.06 -23.44
CA GLY A 181 -10.83 -9.45 -24.77
C GLY A 181 -11.24 -7.99 -24.73
N LEU A 182 -11.24 -7.36 -25.91
CA LEU A 182 -12.04 -6.16 -26.17
C LEU A 182 -13.41 -6.59 -26.70
N TRP A 183 -14.46 -5.89 -26.30
CA TRP A 183 -15.83 -6.17 -26.76
C TRP A 183 -16.08 -5.53 -28.12
N THR A 184 -16.93 -6.17 -28.93
CA THR A 184 -17.35 -5.69 -30.26
C THR A 184 -18.80 -6.08 -30.53
N PHE A 185 -19.60 -5.21 -31.14
CA PHE A 185 -21.01 -5.48 -31.46
C PHE A 185 -21.28 -5.53 -32.97
N ASN A 186 -22.34 -6.23 -33.38
CA ASN A 186 -22.79 -6.24 -34.78
C ASN A 186 -23.71 -5.06 -35.09
N THR A 187 -23.11 -3.86 -35.21
CA THR A 187 -23.78 -2.59 -35.52
C THR A 187 -24.50 -2.58 -36.87
N SER A 188 -24.26 -3.56 -37.75
CA SER A 188 -25.05 -3.79 -38.97
C SER A 188 -26.51 -4.20 -38.71
N SER A 189 -26.86 -4.47 -37.45
CA SER A 189 -28.21 -4.82 -37.01
C SER A 189 -28.73 -3.79 -35.99
N PRO A 190 -30.01 -3.37 -36.05
CA PRO A 190 -30.57 -2.40 -35.10
C PRO A 190 -30.46 -2.87 -33.64
N ASP A 191 -30.71 -4.15 -33.38
CA ASP A 191 -30.53 -4.74 -32.04
C ASP A 191 -29.07 -4.68 -31.58
N GLY A 192 -28.11 -4.92 -32.49
CA GLY A 192 -26.68 -4.89 -32.18
C GLY A 192 -26.16 -3.49 -31.88
N LEU A 193 -26.59 -2.49 -32.66
CA LEU A 193 -26.34 -1.07 -32.38
C LEU A 193 -26.97 -0.66 -31.03
N THR A 194 -28.20 -1.10 -30.75
CA THR A 194 -28.89 -0.83 -29.48
C THR A 194 -28.15 -1.48 -28.31
N ALA A 195 -27.63 -2.71 -28.46
CA ALA A 195 -26.87 -3.40 -27.44
C ALA A 195 -25.53 -2.71 -27.11
N GLU A 196 -24.85 -2.17 -28.14
CA GLU A 196 -23.63 -1.36 -27.97
C GLU A 196 -23.93 -0.05 -27.23
N GLN A 197 -24.95 0.69 -27.65
CA GLN A 197 -25.38 1.93 -27.01
C GLN A 197 -25.79 1.70 -25.54
N LEU A 198 -26.43 0.58 -25.23
CA LEU A 198 -26.76 0.18 -23.85
C LEU A 198 -25.53 -0.25 -23.04
N LYS A 199 -24.50 -0.86 -23.64
CA LYS A 199 -23.22 -1.11 -22.95
C LYS A 199 -22.54 0.22 -22.62
N LEU A 200 -22.40 1.12 -23.60
CA LEU A 200 -21.75 2.41 -23.44
C LEU A 200 -22.45 3.29 -22.39
N LEU A 201 -23.80 3.31 -22.38
CA LEU A 201 -24.60 3.99 -21.36
C LEU A 201 -24.37 3.39 -19.96
N ASN A 202 -24.44 2.06 -19.80
CA ASN A 202 -24.20 1.42 -18.50
C ASN A 202 -22.79 1.70 -17.97
N ASP A 203 -21.78 1.69 -18.85
CA ASP A 203 -20.40 2.04 -18.49
C ASP A 203 -20.28 3.51 -18.05
N THR A 204 -20.94 4.42 -18.75
CA THR A 204 -20.98 5.86 -18.41
C THR A 204 -21.69 6.09 -17.07
N LEU A 205 -22.84 5.45 -16.82
CA LEU A 205 -23.55 5.57 -15.53
C LEU A 205 -22.71 5.03 -14.36
N ALA A 206 -22.06 3.88 -14.53
CA ALA A 206 -21.18 3.30 -13.51
C ALA A 206 -19.94 4.18 -13.26
N SER A 207 -19.30 4.68 -14.32
CA SER A 207 -18.10 5.50 -14.24
C SER A 207 -18.39 6.90 -13.70
N ARG A 208 -19.54 7.49 -14.03
CA ARG A 208 -20.04 8.73 -13.45
C ARG A 208 -20.33 8.60 -11.95
N THR A 209 -20.87 7.45 -11.53
CA THR A 209 -21.07 7.13 -10.11
C THR A 209 -19.72 7.07 -9.38
N TYR A 210 -18.68 6.52 -10.03
CA TYR A 210 -17.31 6.53 -9.49
C TYR A 210 -16.71 7.95 -9.43
N ALA A 211 -16.83 8.72 -10.51
CA ALA A 211 -16.37 10.11 -10.58
C ALA A 211 -16.96 10.98 -9.45
N ARG A 212 -18.30 10.96 -9.29
CA ARG A 212 -19.01 11.63 -8.18
C ARG A 212 -18.58 11.15 -6.79
N SER A 213 -18.03 9.96 -6.65
CA SER A 213 -17.64 9.37 -5.36
C SER A 213 -16.15 9.52 -5.02
N CYS A 214 -15.28 9.68 -6.03
CA CYS A 214 -13.83 9.47 -5.91
C CYS A 214 -12.95 10.51 -6.61
N TYR A 215 -13.49 11.30 -7.54
CA TYR A 215 -12.78 12.42 -8.20
C TYR A 215 -13.22 13.78 -7.61
N SER A 216 -14.53 14.00 -7.48
CA SER A 216 -15.10 15.19 -6.85
C SER A 216 -14.57 15.42 -5.43
N GLN A 217 -14.25 16.68 -5.11
CA GLN A 217 -13.83 17.11 -3.77
C GLN A 217 -15.01 17.60 -2.91
N ASP A 218 -16.21 17.69 -3.49
CA ASP A 218 -17.38 18.37 -2.90
C ASP A 218 -17.90 17.63 -1.65
N PHE A 219 -17.61 16.33 -1.56
CA PHE A 219 -17.97 15.48 -0.43
C PHE A 219 -16.72 15.07 0.35
N ASN A 220 -16.53 15.68 1.54
CA ASN A 220 -15.49 15.34 2.52
C ASN A 220 -15.59 13.90 3.11
N SER A 221 -16.35 13.01 2.46
CA SER A 221 -16.59 11.62 2.81
C SER A 221 -16.32 10.71 1.59
N VAL A 222 -15.09 10.74 1.07
CA VAL A 222 -14.60 9.78 0.07
C VAL A 222 -14.93 8.36 0.56
N ASN A 223 -15.71 7.59 -0.20
CA ASN A 223 -16.08 6.24 0.21
C ASN A 223 -14.89 5.29 0.03
N PRO A 224 -14.23 4.84 1.12
CA PRO A 224 -12.90 4.23 1.02
C PRO A 224 -12.94 2.83 0.42
N THR A 225 -14.09 2.15 0.40
CA THR A 225 -14.20 0.83 -0.23
C THR A 225 -14.32 0.96 -1.75
N LEU A 226 -15.26 1.77 -2.25
CA LEU A 226 -15.41 2.06 -3.68
C LEU A 226 -14.12 2.62 -4.28
N CYS A 227 -13.59 3.69 -3.69
CA CYS A 227 -12.42 4.39 -4.22
C CYS A 227 -11.10 3.59 -4.10
N SER A 228 -11.12 2.42 -3.45
CA SER A 228 -9.95 1.52 -3.32
C SER A 228 -9.85 0.42 -4.39
N PHE A 229 -10.76 0.36 -5.37
CA PHE A 229 -10.81 -0.74 -6.35
C PHE A 229 -9.71 -0.66 -7.42
N TYR A 230 -9.55 0.48 -8.07
CA TYR A 230 -8.47 0.71 -9.05
C TYR A 230 -7.10 0.89 -8.37
N THR A 231 -5.99 0.83 -9.13
CA THR A 231 -4.64 1.00 -8.55
C THR A 231 -4.42 2.38 -7.95
N VAL A 232 -4.94 3.42 -8.59
CA VAL A 232 -5.05 4.79 -8.08
C VAL A 232 -6.53 5.16 -7.93
N GLN A 233 -6.87 5.97 -6.91
CA GLN A 233 -8.26 6.42 -6.68
C GLN A 233 -8.77 7.28 -7.84
N ASN A 234 -7.92 8.15 -8.36
CA ASN A 234 -8.19 9.02 -9.47
C ASN A 234 -6.96 9.11 -10.38
N LEU A 235 -7.19 9.34 -11.67
CA LEU A 235 -6.16 9.77 -12.60
C LEU A 235 -5.98 11.28 -12.42
N THR A 236 -4.77 11.72 -12.08
CA THR A 236 -4.52 13.13 -11.79
C THR A 236 -4.56 13.98 -13.05
N TYR A 237 -5.21 15.14 -12.95
CA TYR A 237 -5.37 16.09 -14.04
C TYR A 237 -5.33 17.52 -13.52
N THR A 238 -5.01 18.46 -14.42
CA THR A 238 -5.01 19.90 -14.16
C THR A 238 -6.09 20.56 -15.03
N PRO A 239 -7.16 21.12 -14.43
CA PRO A 239 -8.05 22.05 -15.12
C PRO A 239 -7.35 23.41 -15.28
N ARG A 240 -7.52 24.05 -16.45
CA ARG A 240 -6.91 25.35 -16.78
C ARG A 240 -7.84 26.19 -17.67
N PRO A 241 -8.39 27.32 -17.18
CA PRO A 241 -9.11 28.26 -18.04
C PRO A 241 -8.13 28.95 -19.01
N LEU A 242 -8.55 29.04 -20.28
CA LEU A 242 -7.82 29.63 -21.39
C LEU A 242 -8.57 30.90 -21.85
N ASN A 243 -8.55 31.92 -20.99
CA ASN A 243 -9.26 33.19 -21.20
C ASN A 243 -8.87 33.82 -22.56
N GLY A 244 -9.87 34.13 -23.39
CA GLY A 244 -9.67 34.73 -24.71
C GLY A 244 -9.13 33.78 -25.80
N GLN A 245 -8.97 32.49 -25.52
CA GLN A 245 -8.65 31.47 -26.52
C GLN A 245 -9.91 30.65 -26.86
N CYS A 246 -9.96 30.12 -28.08
CA CYS A 246 -11.01 29.25 -28.60
C CYS A 246 -10.34 28.05 -29.30
N PRO A 247 -10.78 26.80 -29.08
CA PRO A 247 -10.22 25.63 -29.78
C PRO A 247 -10.76 25.48 -31.21
N PHE A 248 -11.64 26.38 -31.67
CA PHE A 248 -12.26 26.38 -33.00
C PHE A 248 -11.91 27.68 -33.74
N GLY A 249 -11.88 27.64 -35.08
CA GLY A 249 -11.61 28.77 -35.95
C GLY A 249 -10.71 28.40 -37.14
N SER A 250 -10.59 29.31 -38.11
CA SER A 250 -9.70 29.10 -39.25
C SER A 250 -8.23 29.14 -38.82
N TYR A 251 -7.49 28.06 -39.05
CA TYR A 251 -6.03 28.04 -38.92
C TYR A 251 -5.39 29.08 -39.85
N GLN A 252 -4.68 30.07 -39.28
CA GLN A 252 -3.89 31.03 -40.06
C GLN A 252 -2.41 30.90 -39.70
N SER A 253 -1.59 30.53 -40.69
CA SER A 253 -0.14 30.40 -40.57
C SER A 253 0.59 31.76 -40.56
N ASN A 254 0.19 32.66 -39.65
CA ASN A 254 0.72 34.02 -39.54
C ASN A 254 1.69 34.14 -38.36
N GLU A 255 2.99 34.25 -38.65
CA GLU A 255 4.14 34.11 -37.73
C GLU A 255 4.22 35.10 -36.55
N ASN A 256 3.23 35.99 -36.36
CA ASN A 256 3.30 37.14 -35.46
C ASN A 256 2.07 37.32 -34.53
N LEU A 257 1.28 36.27 -34.27
CA LEU A 257 0.22 36.31 -33.25
C LEU A 257 0.20 35.04 -32.39
N ASN A 258 0.42 35.18 -31.08
CA ASN A 258 0.43 34.08 -30.11
C ASN A 258 -0.98 33.60 -29.70
N LEU A 259 -1.89 33.51 -30.66
CA LEU A 259 -3.24 32.96 -30.51
C LEU A 259 -3.47 32.03 -31.72
N PRO A 260 -3.66 30.72 -31.54
CA PRO A 260 -3.66 29.76 -32.66
C PRO A 260 -4.82 29.94 -33.64
N PHE A 261 -5.89 30.65 -33.25
CA PHE A 261 -7.06 30.93 -34.07
C PHE A 261 -7.53 32.38 -33.84
N THR A 262 -7.82 33.10 -34.92
CA THR A 262 -8.43 34.44 -34.90
C THR A 262 -9.90 34.35 -35.31
N HIS A 263 -10.81 35.03 -34.58
CA HIS A 263 -12.26 34.96 -34.81
C HIS A 263 -12.81 33.51 -34.83
N GLY A 264 -12.51 32.75 -33.77
CA GLY A 264 -13.11 31.43 -33.55
C GLY A 264 -14.62 31.50 -33.27
N GLU A 265 -15.32 30.39 -33.51
CA GLU A 265 -16.78 30.26 -33.30
C GLU A 265 -17.22 30.31 -31.82
N CYS A 266 -16.31 30.47 -30.86
CA CYS A 266 -16.66 30.47 -29.44
C CYS A 266 -17.44 31.73 -29.02
N ASP A 267 -18.36 31.60 -28.07
CA ASP A 267 -18.97 32.77 -27.44
C ASP A 267 -17.94 33.48 -26.54
N THR A 268 -17.60 34.71 -26.94
CA THR A 268 -16.67 35.59 -26.24
C THR A 268 -17.36 36.80 -25.61
N MET A 269 -18.68 36.96 -25.82
CA MET A 269 -19.45 38.14 -25.37
C MET A 269 -19.47 38.29 -23.85
N TYR A 270 -19.40 37.19 -23.11
CA TYR A 270 -19.32 37.14 -21.64
C TYR A 270 -17.92 36.75 -21.11
N ASN A 271 -16.88 36.80 -21.96
CA ASN A 271 -15.47 36.84 -21.55
C ASN A 271 -14.91 35.60 -20.81
N VAL A 272 -15.41 34.39 -21.10
CA VAL A 272 -15.06 33.16 -20.34
C VAL A 272 -14.02 32.24 -21.03
N GLY A 273 -13.85 32.36 -22.35
CA GLY A 273 -12.85 31.62 -23.15
C GLY A 273 -13.07 30.11 -23.20
N ALA A 274 -11.99 29.37 -23.46
CA ALA A 274 -11.99 27.91 -23.40
C ALA A 274 -11.56 27.40 -22.02
N HIS A 275 -11.80 26.12 -21.75
CA HIS A 275 -11.33 25.40 -20.58
C HIS A 275 -10.62 24.12 -21.03
N LEU A 276 -9.36 23.97 -20.63
CA LEU A 276 -8.54 22.80 -20.92
C LEU A 276 -8.41 21.94 -19.66
N MET A 277 -8.76 20.67 -19.77
CA MET A 277 -8.43 19.63 -18.79
C MET A 277 -7.35 18.73 -19.40
N PHE A 278 -6.23 18.55 -18.72
CA PHE A 278 -5.17 17.65 -19.18
C PHE A 278 -4.69 16.73 -18.05
N THR A 279 -4.49 15.45 -18.35
CA THR A 279 -3.91 14.51 -17.37
C THR A 279 -2.43 14.80 -17.16
N ASP A 280 -1.88 14.35 -16.03
CA ASP A 280 -0.45 14.07 -15.95
C ASP A 280 -0.05 12.97 -16.95
N LEU A 281 1.25 12.67 -17.06
CA LEU A 281 1.73 11.58 -17.91
C LEU A 281 1.45 10.21 -17.26
N LEU A 282 0.40 9.54 -17.75
CA LEU A 282 -0.13 8.33 -17.13
C LEU A 282 0.65 7.08 -17.55
N ASP A 283 1.45 6.53 -16.64
CA ASP A 283 2.07 5.20 -16.75
C ASP A 283 1.01 4.08 -16.73
N SER A 284 1.01 3.22 -17.75
CA SER A 284 0.06 2.11 -17.93
C SER A 284 0.05 1.10 -16.77
N HIS A 285 1.17 0.91 -16.08
CA HIS A 285 1.32 -0.04 -14.99
C HIS A 285 0.84 0.53 -13.65
N GLU A 286 1.24 1.75 -13.32
CA GLU A 286 0.89 2.35 -12.02
C GLU A 286 -0.56 2.86 -12.00
N HIS A 287 -1.01 3.54 -13.06
CA HIS A 287 -2.33 4.21 -13.09
C HIS A 287 -3.46 3.34 -13.63
N LEU A 288 -3.17 2.51 -14.65
CA LEU A 288 -4.16 1.59 -15.25
C LEU A 288 -4.01 0.13 -14.79
N GLY A 289 -3.03 -0.18 -13.94
CA GLY A 289 -2.82 -1.54 -13.43
C GLY A 289 -2.35 -2.57 -14.45
N ILE A 290 -1.88 -2.16 -15.64
CA ILE A 290 -1.32 -3.07 -16.65
C ILE A 290 0.09 -3.50 -16.20
N ASN A 291 0.12 -4.58 -15.43
CA ASN A 291 1.24 -5.13 -14.67
C ASN A 291 2.39 -5.65 -15.56
N ALA A 292 3.11 -4.73 -16.20
CA ALA A 292 4.26 -5.00 -17.07
C ALA A 292 5.60 -4.56 -16.42
N PRO A 293 6.73 -5.23 -16.72
CA PRO A 293 8.06 -4.70 -16.40
C PRO A 293 8.29 -3.35 -17.09
N ALA A 294 9.14 -2.49 -16.51
CA ALA A 294 9.38 -1.11 -17.00
C ALA A 294 9.56 -1.02 -18.53
N GLN A 295 10.39 -1.90 -19.10
CA GLN A 295 10.66 -1.98 -20.55
C GLN A 295 9.43 -2.27 -21.44
N ASN A 296 8.34 -2.78 -20.88
CA ASN A 296 7.09 -3.12 -21.58
C ASN A 296 5.95 -2.12 -21.28
N ARG A 297 6.21 -1.06 -20.50
CA ARG A 297 5.20 -0.04 -20.16
C ARG A 297 5.01 0.96 -21.29
N VAL A 298 3.84 1.60 -21.29
CA VAL A 298 3.51 2.71 -22.18
C VAL A 298 3.04 3.88 -21.32
N HIS A 299 3.41 5.09 -21.70
CA HIS A 299 2.93 6.33 -21.08
C HIS A 299 1.95 7.01 -22.04
N PHE A 300 0.87 7.60 -21.53
CA PHE A 300 -0.09 8.33 -22.35
C PHE A 300 -0.62 9.57 -21.63
N GLN A 301 -1.18 10.51 -22.39
CA GLN A 301 -1.88 11.67 -21.85
C GLN A 301 -3.19 11.89 -22.64
N LYS A 302 -4.24 12.31 -21.93
CA LYS A 302 -5.50 12.81 -22.51
C LYS A 302 -5.62 14.30 -22.21
N ASN A 303 -5.90 15.07 -23.25
CA ASN A 303 -6.18 16.50 -23.21
C ASN A 303 -7.59 16.74 -23.77
N THR A 304 -8.41 17.52 -23.09
CA THR A 304 -9.75 17.90 -23.57
C THR A 304 -9.91 19.40 -23.43
N THR A 305 -10.20 20.09 -24.54
CA THR A 305 -10.45 21.54 -24.55
C THR A 305 -11.89 21.82 -24.95
N CYS A 306 -12.68 22.37 -24.02
CA CYS A 306 -14.09 22.71 -24.24
C CYS A 306 -14.31 24.23 -24.24
N SER A 307 -15.31 24.72 -24.95
CA SER A 307 -15.74 26.12 -24.90
C SER A 307 -17.21 26.28 -25.35
N PRO A 308 -17.96 27.25 -24.79
CA PRO A 308 -19.24 27.70 -25.35
C PRO A 308 -19.10 28.17 -26.79
N ILE A 309 -20.06 27.82 -27.66
CA ILE A 309 -20.09 28.19 -29.08
C ILE A 309 -21.16 29.26 -29.33
N SER A 310 -20.77 30.26 -30.11
CA SER A 310 -21.61 31.36 -30.60
C SER A 310 -22.65 30.85 -31.60
N LEU A 311 -23.91 31.22 -31.38
CA LEU A 311 -25.02 30.89 -32.27
C LEU A 311 -25.19 31.91 -33.42
N THR A 312 -24.27 32.86 -33.54
CA THR A 312 -24.40 34.00 -34.46
C THR A 312 -24.34 33.54 -35.92
N ASN A 313 -25.46 33.66 -36.63
CA ASN A 313 -25.66 33.09 -37.98
C ASN A 313 -25.49 31.56 -38.05
N ARG A 314 -25.89 30.85 -36.98
CA ARG A 314 -25.89 29.38 -36.88
C ARG A 314 -27.28 28.79 -36.61
N THR A 315 -28.34 29.59 -36.75
CA THR A 315 -29.73 29.19 -36.46
C THR A 315 -30.70 29.68 -37.52
N GLU A 316 -31.53 28.78 -38.07
CA GLU A 316 -32.65 29.12 -38.96
C GLU A 316 -33.99 28.69 -38.34
N ALA A 317 -35.04 29.50 -38.53
CA ALA A 317 -36.41 29.18 -38.12
C ALA A 317 -37.13 28.41 -39.24
N PHE A 318 -37.53 27.17 -38.96
CA PHE A 318 -38.11 26.25 -39.93
C PHE A 318 -39.57 25.91 -39.57
N ILE A 319 -40.48 26.04 -40.53
CA ILE A 319 -41.88 25.63 -40.37
C ILE A 319 -42.04 24.22 -40.93
N GLY A 320 -42.47 23.29 -40.08
CA GLY A 320 -42.66 21.89 -40.45
C GLY A 320 -43.70 21.69 -41.56
N PRO A 321 -43.51 20.73 -42.49
CA PRO A 321 -44.37 20.52 -43.66
C PRO A 321 -45.74 19.87 -43.34
N SER A 322 -46.09 19.73 -42.07
CA SER A 322 -47.33 19.13 -41.58
C SER A 322 -48.41 20.18 -41.28
N ALA A 323 -49.68 19.77 -41.28
CA ALA A 323 -50.83 20.68 -41.22
C ALA A 323 -50.89 21.59 -39.97
N ASP A 324 -50.19 21.23 -38.89
CA ASP A 324 -50.10 22.03 -37.66
C ASP A 324 -49.22 23.29 -37.80
N SER A 325 -48.45 23.43 -38.89
CA SER A 325 -47.53 24.57 -39.14
C SER A 325 -46.58 24.88 -37.99
N LYS A 326 -46.05 23.84 -37.30
CA LYS A 326 -45.18 24.01 -36.13
C LYS A 326 -43.84 24.63 -36.53
N GLU A 327 -43.45 25.67 -35.81
CA GLU A 327 -42.13 26.30 -35.88
C GLU A 327 -41.10 25.45 -35.13
N TYR A 328 -39.89 25.36 -35.66
CA TYR A 328 -38.72 24.69 -35.10
C TYR A 328 -37.49 25.59 -35.31
N THR A 329 -36.44 25.39 -34.50
CA THR A 329 -35.14 26.04 -34.72
C THR A 329 -34.13 24.99 -35.19
N GLN A 330 -33.62 25.16 -36.41
CA GLN A 330 -32.50 24.39 -36.94
C GLN A 330 -31.18 25.03 -36.47
N TYR A 331 -30.21 24.20 -36.09
CA TYR A 331 -28.86 24.61 -35.72
C TYR A 331 -27.86 24.10 -36.75
N GLU A 332 -27.12 25.01 -37.38
CA GLU A 332 -26.33 24.76 -38.59
C GLU A 332 -24.82 24.80 -38.30
N PHE A 333 -24.30 23.71 -37.74
CA PHE A 333 -22.86 23.47 -37.60
C PHE A 333 -22.33 22.45 -38.62
N GLY A 334 -23.20 21.83 -39.41
CA GLY A 334 -22.86 20.85 -40.44
C GLY A 334 -24.03 19.89 -40.72
N PRO A 335 -24.13 19.30 -41.92
CA PRO A 335 -25.15 18.30 -42.22
C PRO A 335 -24.89 16.98 -41.50
N VAL A 336 -25.95 16.25 -41.19
CA VAL A 336 -25.89 14.86 -40.73
C VAL A 336 -26.02 13.94 -41.94
N ASP A 337 -25.03 13.06 -42.14
CA ASP A 337 -24.87 12.25 -43.34
C ASP A 337 -26.14 11.43 -43.64
N GLN A 338 -26.78 11.73 -44.77
CA GLN A 338 -28.02 11.11 -45.26
C GLN A 338 -29.28 11.36 -44.40
N VAL A 339 -29.22 12.25 -43.38
CA VAL A 339 -30.34 12.56 -42.47
C VAL A 339 -30.84 14.00 -42.62
N SER A 340 -29.97 15.00 -42.54
CA SER A 340 -30.38 16.43 -42.50
C SER A 340 -29.29 17.40 -42.99
N ASN A 341 -29.69 18.57 -43.49
CA ASN A 341 -28.77 19.68 -43.81
C ASN A 341 -28.26 20.41 -42.57
N TYR A 342 -29.00 20.33 -41.46
CA TYR A 342 -28.70 20.88 -40.15
C TYR A 342 -28.17 19.79 -39.20
N THR A 343 -27.56 20.23 -38.09
CA THR A 343 -26.95 19.41 -37.04
C THR A 343 -27.96 19.04 -35.96
N TYR A 344 -28.75 20.02 -35.49
CA TYR A 344 -29.75 19.79 -34.44
C TYR A 344 -31.06 20.54 -34.75
N LEU A 345 -32.18 19.97 -34.30
CA LEU A 345 -33.52 20.54 -34.45
C LEU A 345 -34.17 20.67 -33.06
N TYR A 346 -34.45 21.91 -32.66
CA TYR A 346 -35.16 22.22 -31.42
C TYR A 346 -36.63 22.54 -31.68
N ASN A 347 -37.51 22.12 -30.76
CA ASN A 347 -38.93 22.46 -30.76
C ASN A 347 -39.20 23.54 -29.70
N PRO A 348 -39.53 24.79 -30.05
CA PRO A 348 -39.81 25.86 -29.09
C PRO A 348 -41.04 25.61 -28.20
N SER A 349 -41.89 24.62 -28.49
CA SER A 349 -42.98 24.20 -27.62
C SER A 349 -42.53 23.32 -26.43
N THR A 350 -41.31 22.78 -26.45
CA THR A 350 -40.78 21.85 -25.42
C THR A 350 -40.92 22.34 -23.96
N PRO A 351 -40.76 23.65 -23.65
CA PRO A 351 -41.00 24.16 -22.29
C PRO A 351 -42.47 24.07 -21.82
N GLN A 352 -43.43 23.95 -22.75
CA GLN A 352 -44.86 23.82 -22.44
C GLN A 352 -45.23 22.38 -22.05
N ASP A 353 -44.47 21.39 -22.53
CA ASP A 353 -44.62 19.96 -22.23
C ASP A 353 -44.00 19.56 -20.86
N LEU A 354 -43.56 20.53 -20.05
CA LEU A 354 -42.92 20.35 -18.73
C LEU A 354 -41.64 19.49 -18.78
N VAL A 355 -40.78 19.74 -19.76
CA VAL A 355 -39.48 19.06 -19.91
C VAL A 355 -38.41 19.82 -19.10
N GLY A 356 -37.58 19.09 -18.36
CA GLY A 356 -36.45 19.63 -17.60
C GLY A 356 -35.24 19.96 -18.49
N TYR A 357 -34.06 20.06 -17.87
CA TYR A 357 -32.81 20.19 -18.63
C TYR A 357 -32.66 19.06 -19.65
N GLN A 358 -32.30 19.41 -20.88
CA GLN A 358 -31.98 18.44 -21.91
C GLN A 358 -30.58 18.73 -22.45
N ILE A 359 -29.77 17.68 -22.56
CA ILE A 359 -28.54 17.71 -23.34
C ILE A 359 -28.69 16.69 -24.48
N THR A 360 -28.36 17.10 -25.70
CA THR A 360 -28.40 16.26 -26.89
C THR A 360 -27.06 16.37 -27.61
N LEU A 361 -26.61 15.27 -28.20
CA LEU A 361 -25.36 15.13 -28.91
C LEU A 361 -25.68 14.66 -30.32
N ASP A 362 -24.88 15.05 -31.31
CA ASP A 362 -25.08 14.66 -32.71
C ASP A 362 -24.12 13.54 -33.15
N GLN A 363 -24.49 12.79 -34.19
CA GLN A 363 -23.79 11.59 -34.68
C GLN A 363 -23.82 11.48 -36.20
N GLY A 364 -22.64 11.25 -36.80
CA GLY A 364 -22.50 11.19 -38.26
C GLY A 364 -22.65 12.56 -38.93
N TRP A 365 -22.34 13.65 -38.22
CA TRP A 365 -22.35 15.00 -38.76
C TRP A 365 -20.99 15.38 -39.36
N SER A 366 -21.01 16.11 -40.47
CA SER A 366 -19.84 16.60 -41.18
C SER A 366 -19.58 18.08 -40.81
N PRO A 367 -18.56 18.42 -40.00
CA PRO A 367 -18.43 19.77 -39.42
C PRO A 367 -18.14 20.88 -40.44
N ILE A 368 -18.68 22.07 -40.19
CA ILE A 368 -18.33 23.29 -40.95
C ILE A 368 -16.84 23.62 -40.79
N PRO A 369 -16.17 24.23 -41.79
CA PRO A 369 -14.73 24.50 -41.77
C PRO A 369 -14.19 25.23 -40.52
N PRO A 370 -14.93 26.16 -39.87
CA PRO A 370 -14.49 26.76 -38.61
C PRO A 370 -14.43 25.82 -37.40
N ILE A 371 -15.09 24.66 -37.44
CA ILE A 371 -15.12 23.67 -36.34
C ILE A 371 -14.28 22.43 -36.65
N ILE A 372 -13.89 22.20 -37.91
CA ILE A 372 -12.96 21.12 -38.29
C ILE A 372 -11.63 21.24 -37.54
N ARG A 373 -11.19 20.13 -36.94
CA ARG A 373 -9.85 19.95 -36.35
C ARG A 373 -9.20 18.70 -36.96
N THR A 374 -7.87 18.70 -37.06
CA THR A 374 -7.08 17.58 -37.63
C THR A 374 -6.12 16.96 -36.61
N ASP A 375 -6.16 17.46 -35.39
CA ASP A 375 -5.29 17.16 -34.25
C ASP A 375 -6.12 16.75 -33.02
N GLY A 376 -7.41 16.43 -33.19
CA GLY A 376 -8.28 15.97 -32.11
C GLY A 376 -9.71 15.65 -32.56
N ASP A 377 -10.36 14.74 -31.84
CA ASP A 377 -11.76 14.36 -32.05
C ASP A 377 -12.68 15.48 -31.55
N THR A 378 -13.65 15.90 -32.37
CA THR A 378 -14.51 17.06 -32.08
C THR A 378 -15.95 16.64 -31.79
N SER A 379 -16.51 17.15 -30.70
CA SER A 379 -17.86 16.84 -30.22
C SER A 379 -18.66 18.10 -29.90
N LEU A 380 -19.96 18.09 -30.20
CA LEU A 380 -20.91 19.17 -29.90
C LEU A 380 -22.00 18.69 -28.94
N PHE A 381 -22.39 19.58 -28.02
CA PHE A 381 -23.39 19.33 -26.98
C PHE A 381 -24.41 20.46 -27.00
N PHE A 382 -25.64 20.13 -27.38
CA PHE A 382 -26.78 21.04 -27.43
C PHE A 382 -27.52 20.97 -26.09
N PHE A 383 -27.39 22.01 -25.26
CA PHE A 383 -28.05 22.12 -23.97
C PHE A 383 -29.29 23.02 -24.08
N ALA A 384 -30.47 22.48 -23.76
CA ALA A 384 -31.71 23.23 -23.64
C ALA A 384 -32.17 23.23 -22.18
N ALA A 385 -32.37 24.42 -21.60
CA ALA A 385 -32.87 24.55 -20.23
C ALA A 385 -34.39 24.30 -20.10
N ASN A 386 -35.13 24.39 -21.22
CA ASN A 386 -36.56 24.11 -21.34
C ASN A 386 -37.41 24.80 -20.26
N SER A 387 -38.13 24.04 -19.42
CA SER A 387 -39.03 24.58 -18.39
C SER A 387 -38.30 25.06 -17.13
N VAL A 388 -36.98 24.89 -17.02
CA VAL A 388 -36.24 25.21 -15.79
C VAL A 388 -36.02 26.72 -15.64
N TYR A 389 -36.37 27.23 -14.46
CA TYR A 389 -36.28 28.65 -14.10
C TYR A 389 -35.48 28.85 -12.81
N TYR A 390 -34.82 30.00 -12.71
CA TYR A 390 -33.88 30.30 -11.64
C TYR A 390 -34.44 31.33 -10.65
N THR A 391 -33.96 31.26 -9.41
CA THR A 391 -34.37 32.17 -8.34
C THR A 391 -33.63 33.50 -8.33
N GLN A 392 -32.54 33.62 -9.08
CA GLN A 392 -31.74 34.83 -9.27
C GLN A 392 -31.18 34.84 -10.71
N GLN A 393 -30.60 35.96 -11.13
CA GLN A 393 -29.88 36.08 -12.38
C GLN A 393 -28.68 35.12 -12.43
N ILE A 394 -28.38 34.58 -13.62
CA ILE A 394 -27.19 33.77 -13.91
C ILE A 394 -26.46 34.38 -15.10
N LEU A 395 -25.13 34.53 -14.99
CA LEU A 395 -24.25 35.08 -16.03
C LEU A 395 -23.41 34.01 -16.75
N ASP A 396 -23.49 32.74 -16.34
CA ASP A 396 -22.90 31.62 -17.06
C ASP A 396 -23.42 31.58 -18.51
N PRO A 397 -22.55 31.48 -19.54
CA PRO A 397 -22.95 31.58 -20.95
C PRO A 397 -23.82 30.41 -21.44
N ILE A 398 -23.82 29.27 -20.75
CA ILE A 398 -24.61 28.08 -21.11
C ILE A 398 -25.95 28.09 -20.37
N PHE A 399 -25.95 28.40 -19.07
CA PHE A 399 -27.14 28.49 -18.21
C PHE A 399 -27.76 29.92 -18.17
N LEU A 400 -27.38 30.79 -19.11
CA LEU A 400 -27.61 32.23 -19.09
C LEU A 400 -29.08 32.61 -18.82
N ALA A 401 -29.34 33.36 -17.75
CA ALA A 401 -30.69 33.74 -17.34
C ALA A 401 -30.70 35.17 -16.77
N ILE A 402 -30.88 36.15 -17.66
CA ILE A 402 -30.83 37.59 -17.34
C ILE A 402 -32.24 38.17 -17.14
N ASN A 403 -33.23 37.71 -17.90
CA ASN A 403 -34.57 38.30 -17.92
C ASN A 403 -35.45 37.64 -16.85
N SER A 404 -36.03 38.45 -15.97
CA SER A 404 -36.99 37.99 -14.97
C SER A 404 -38.44 38.13 -15.44
N ASP A 405 -39.22 37.06 -15.36
CA ASP A 405 -40.67 37.05 -15.62
C ASP A 405 -41.47 36.70 -14.34
N GLN A 406 -42.79 36.79 -14.41
CA GLN A 406 -43.73 36.66 -13.29
C GLN A 406 -44.43 35.30 -13.30
N VAL A 407 -43.78 34.28 -12.72
CA VAL A 407 -44.25 32.89 -12.70
C VAL A 407 -45.27 32.67 -11.56
N PRO A 408 -46.51 32.24 -11.86
CA PRO A 408 -47.52 31.95 -10.84
C PRO A 408 -47.22 30.63 -10.13
N ILE A 409 -47.36 30.60 -8.80
CA ILE A 409 -47.25 29.39 -7.97
C ILE A 409 -48.66 28.96 -7.52
N PRO A 410 -49.23 27.88 -8.10
CA PRO A 410 -50.59 27.43 -7.78
C PRO A 410 -50.79 27.00 -6.32
N THR A 411 -49.72 26.56 -5.64
CA THR A 411 -49.76 26.09 -4.25
C THR A 411 -49.74 27.22 -3.21
N LEU A 412 -49.45 28.46 -3.61
CA LEU A 412 -49.32 29.62 -2.71
C LEU A 412 -50.27 30.78 -3.05
N ASN A 413 -51.01 30.71 -4.17
CA ASN A 413 -51.77 31.84 -4.73
C ASN A 413 -50.92 33.12 -4.88
N SER A 414 -49.62 32.95 -5.11
CA SER A 414 -48.64 34.02 -5.24
C SER A 414 -47.94 33.94 -6.58
N VAL A 415 -47.46 35.07 -7.07
CA VAL A 415 -46.59 35.15 -8.26
C VAL A 415 -45.18 35.46 -7.77
N ILE A 416 -44.17 34.76 -8.29
CA ILE A 416 -42.76 35.05 -8.01
C ILE A 416 -42.11 35.65 -9.24
N SER A 417 -41.14 36.53 -9.01
CA SER A 417 -40.16 36.84 -10.05
C SER A 417 -39.21 35.66 -10.19
N ALA A 418 -39.06 35.15 -11.41
CA ALA A 418 -38.18 34.03 -11.74
C ALA A 418 -37.40 34.37 -13.01
N PHE A 419 -36.13 33.98 -13.06
CA PHE A 419 -35.26 34.24 -14.20
C PHE A 419 -35.39 33.09 -15.20
N LEU A 420 -35.70 33.43 -16.45
CA LEU A 420 -35.88 32.46 -17.53
C LEU A 420 -34.60 32.35 -18.38
N PRO A 421 -34.35 31.19 -19.02
CA PRO A 421 -33.24 31.03 -19.96
C PRO A 421 -33.29 32.08 -21.07
N TYR A 422 -32.15 32.72 -21.35
CA TYR A 422 -32.02 33.76 -22.37
C TYR A 422 -31.97 33.17 -23.79
N ASN A 423 -31.23 32.06 -23.96
CA ASN A 423 -31.21 31.27 -25.18
C ASN A 423 -32.08 30.01 -25.00
N PRO A 424 -32.90 29.59 -25.99
CA PRO A 424 -33.65 28.33 -25.91
C PRO A 424 -32.73 27.10 -25.87
N VAL A 425 -31.60 27.17 -26.58
CA VAL A 425 -30.51 26.19 -26.58
C VAL A 425 -29.19 26.95 -26.51
N SER A 426 -28.24 26.45 -25.74
CA SER A 426 -26.83 26.87 -25.72
C SER A 426 -25.95 25.70 -26.18
N VAL A 427 -24.79 25.97 -26.79
CA VAL A 427 -23.93 24.91 -27.34
C VAL A 427 -22.55 24.96 -26.70
N ILE A 428 -22.04 23.79 -26.30
CA ILE A 428 -20.63 23.57 -25.95
C ILE A 428 -20.01 22.74 -27.07
N GLY A 429 -18.80 23.11 -27.51
CA GLY A 429 -17.94 22.23 -28.29
C GLY A 429 -16.73 21.79 -27.48
N CYS A 430 -16.31 20.53 -27.63
CA CYS A 430 -15.10 19.98 -27.02
C CYS A 430 -14.21 19.31 -28.07
N VAL A 431 -12.90 19.49 -27.93
CA VAL A 431 -11.87 18.79 -28.70
C VAL A 431 -11.09 17.88 -27.76
N ASP A 432 -11.12 16.58 -28.02
CA ASP A 432 -10.31 15.56 -27.35
C ASP A 432 -9.02 15.31 -28.15
N GLN A 433 -7.87 15.35 -27.47
CA GLN A 433 -6.56 15.08 -28.06
C GLN A 433 -5.80 14.07 -27.20
N TYR A 434 -5.08 13.18 -27.86
CA TYR A 434 -4.38 12.07 -27.22
C TYR A 434 -2.93 11.99 -27.71
N LEU A 435 -2.02 11.60 -26.82
CA LEU A 435 -0.65 11.26 -27.19
C LEU A 435 -0.14 10.03 -26.44
N ILE A 436 0.78 9.31 -27.08
CA ILE A 436 1.44 8.12 -26.51
C ILE A 436 2.96 8.28 -26.57
N ILE A 437 3.62 7.94 -25.47
CA ILE A 437 5.05 8.03 -25.23
C ILE A 437 5.64 6.65 -24.96
N ASN A 438 6.76 6.35 -25.60
CA ASN A 438 7.62 5.22 -25.24
C ASN A 438 8.58 5.63 -24.12
N PRO A 439 8.42 5.15 -22.86
CA PRO A 439 9.31 5.52 -21.76
C PRO A 439 10.77 5.06 -21.94
N ASN A 440 11.04 4.09 -22.83
CA ASN A 440 12.39 3.59 -23.08
C ASN A 440 13.22 4.53 -23.96
N THR A 441 12.63 4.98 -25.08
CA THR A 441 13.31 5.82 -26.08
C THR A 441 13.00 7.31 -25.93
N LYS A 442 11.95 7.66 -25.16
CA LYS A 442 11.34 8.99 -25.04
C LYS A 442 10.74 9.53 -26.35
N ALA A 443 10.53 8.66 -27.34
CA ALA A 443 9.72 9.01 -28.51
C ALA A 443 8.26 9.24 -28.09
N SER A 444 7.63 10.26 -28.68
CA SER A 444 6.24 10.67 -28.45
C SER A 444 5.53 10.78 -29.80
N THR A 445 4.22 10.57 -29.82
CA THR A 445 3.38 11.22 -30.83
C THR A 445 3.18 12.69 -30.46
N GLU A 446 2.81 13.51 -31.44
CA GLU A 446 2.14 14.78 -31.15
C GLU A 446 0.71 14.53 -30.59
N PRO A 447 0.03 15.53 -30.01
CA PRO A 447 -1.39 15.45 -29.68
C PRO A 447 -2.22 15.30 -30.96
N MET A 448 -3.08 14.28 -31.02
CA MET A 448 -3.89 13.97 -32.21
C MET A 448 -5.22 13.28 -31.88
N SER A 449 -6.05 13.04 -32.90
CA SER A 449 -7.29 12.26 -32.78
C SER A 449 -7.01 10.81 -32.37
N GLN A 450 -8.01 10.11 -31.83
CA GLN A 450 -7.91 8.69 -31.48
C GLN A 450 -7.62 7.81 -32.71
N ILE A 451 -8.20 8.16 -33.86
CA ILE A 451 -8.06 7.42 -35.11
C ILE A 451 -6.64 7.59 -35.66
N ASP A 452 -6.14 8.83 -35.71
CA ASP A 452 -4.79 9.11 -36.21
C ASP A 452 -3.72 8.52 -35.27
N LEU A 453 -3.96 8.53 -33.95
CA LEU A 453 -3.08 7.92 -32.95
C LEU A 453 -2.88 6.41 -33.19
N ALA A 454 -3.91 5.71 -33.67
CA ALA A 454 -3.81 4.29 -34.03
C ALA A 454 -2.85 4.02 -35.21
N SER A 455 -2.62 5.03 -36.07
CA SER A 455 -1.60 4.98 -37.12
C SER A 455 -0.22 5.43 -36.61
N ALA A 456 -0.15 6.56 -35.88
CA ALA A 456 1.11 7.14 -35.41
C ALA A 456 1.86 6.27 -34.40
N VAL A 457 1.14 5.47 -33.60
CA VAL A 457 1.73 4.48 -32.68
C VAL A 457 2.54 3.39 -33.39
N GLN A 458 2.42 3.27 -34.72
CA GLN A 458 3.22 2.34 -35.54
C GLN A 458 4.57 2.92 -35.97
N SER A 459 4.79 4.24 -35.89
CA SER A 459 6.09 4.88 -36.13
C SER A 459 6.92 5.08 -34.85
N LEU A 460 6.30 4.93 -33.68
CA LEU A 460 7.01 4.77 -32.41
C LEU A 460 7.77 3.42 -32.39
N ASP A 461 9.02 3.44 -31.94
CA ASP A 461 9.88 2.26 -31.73
C ASP A 461 9.42 1.42 -30.52
N LEU A 462 8.18 0.91 -30.56
CA LEU A 462 7.57 0.10 -29.52
C LEU A 462 7.93 -1.38 -29.69
N ASN A 463 8.31 -2.04 -28.59
CA ASN A 463 8.33 -3.50 -28.60
C ASN A 463 6.90 -4.08 -28.58
N VAL A 464 6.73 -5.32 -29.03
CA VAL A 464 5.41 -5.97 -29.21
C VAL A 464 4.49 -5.85 -27.97
N ALA A 465 5.03 -5.95 -26.75
CA ALA A 465 4.23 -5.81 -25.54
C ALA A 465 3.76 -4.36 -25.30
N GLN A 466 4.59 -3.37 -25.65
CA GLN A 466 4.19 -1.96 -25.68
C GLN A 466 3.15 -1.71 -26.78
N THR A 467 3.32 -2.26 -27.99
CA THR A 467 2.34 -2.10 -29.09
C THR A 467 0.95 -2.59 -28.69
N ILE A 468 0.84 -3.79 -28.10
CA ILE A 468 -0.45 -4.32 -27.62
C ILE A 468 -0.99 -3.49 -26.44
N THR A 469 -0.13 -2.97 -25.56
CA THR A 469 -0.55 -2.10 -24.45
C THR A 469 -1.09 -0.75 -24.96
N ALA A 470 -0.45 -0.16 -25.97
CA ALA A 470 -0.91 1.05 -26.64
C ALA A 470 -2.25 0.80 -27.36
N GLN A 471 -2.39 -0.31 -28.10
CA GLN A 471 -3.65 -0.70 -28.75
C GLN A 471 -4.79 -0.91 -27.75
N ARG A 472 -4.53 -1.51 -26.58
CA ARG A 472 -5.52 -1.56 -25.47
C ARG A 472 -5.96 -0.16 -25.07
N ILE A 473 -5.02 0.75 -24.80
CA ILE A 473 -5.31 2.13 -24.37
C ILE A 473 -6.12 2.88 -25.44
N ILE A 474 -5.71 2.84 -26.71
CA ILE A 474 -6.40 3.49 -27.84
C ILE A 474 -7.87 3.04 -27.95
N GLN A 475 -8.16 1.76 -27.68
CA GLN A 475 -9.51 1.19 -27.69
C GLN A 475 -10.33 1.51 -26.43
N TYR A 476 -9.67 1.90 -25.33
CA TYR A 476 -10.33 2.51 -24.18
C TYR A 476 -10.70 3.98 -24.49
N LEU A 477 -9.79 4.72 -25.13
CA LEU A 477 -9.97 6.14 -25.47
C LEU A 477 -11.15 6.38 -26.43
N SER A 478 -11.36 5.54 -27.45
CA SER A 478 -12.54 5.65 -28.35
C SER A 478 -13.88 5.53 -27.64
N ASN A 479 -13.92 4.88 -26.48
CA ASN A 479 -15.14 4.68 -25.69
C ASN A 479 -15.19 5.62 -24.47
N SER A 480 -14.21 6.51 -24.33
CA SER A 480 -14.04 7.47 -23.22
C SER A 480 -13.57 8.84 -23.71
N ASP A 481 -13.93 9.22 -24.94
CA ASP A 481 -13.98 10.63 -25.34
C ASP A 481 -15.08 11.37 -24.56
N THR A 482 -15.15 12.69 -24.72
CA THR A 482 -16.13 13.54 -24.03
C THR A 482 -17.55 13.18 -24.47
N TYR A 483 -17.74 12.92 -25.77
CA TYR A 483 -18.99 12.46 -26.34
C TYR A 483 -19.51 11.21 -25.64
N SER A 484 -18.73 10.12 -25.59
CA SER A 484 -19.12 8.83 -24.98
C SER A 484 -19.30 8.92 -23.47
N SER A 485 -18.77 9.96 -22.83
CA SER A 485 -18.87 10.21 -21.39
C SER A 485 -20.12 11.00 -20.99
N VAL A 486 -20.85 11.55 -21.98
CA VAL A 486 -22.14 12.24 -21.84
C VAL A 486 -23.27 11.44 -22.51
N PHE A 487 -22.97 10.66 -23.55
CA PHE A 487 -23.92 9.90 -24.35
C PHE A 487 -24.93 9.09 -23.52
N GLY A 488 -26.19 9.13 -23.96
CA GLY A 488 -27.32 8.40 -23.37
C GLY A 488 -27.74 8.84 -21.96
N SER A 489 -26.95 9.67 -21.27
CA SER A 489 -27.15 10.00 -19.85
C SER A 489 -28.18 11.11 -19.62
N GLY A 490 -28.59 11.85 -20.65
CA GLY A 490 -29.64 12.87 -20.58
C GLY A 490 -29.35 13.95 -19.54
N GLU A 491 -30.39 14.45 -18.86
CA GLU A 491 -30.25 15.46 -17.80
C GLU A 491 -29.27 15.06 -16.70
N ALA A 492 -29.15 13.76 -16.41
CA ALA A 492 -28.24 13.24 -15.39
C ALA A 492 -26.75 13.41 -15.76
N ALA A 493 -26.42 13.74 -17.02
CA ALA A 493 -25.08 14.10 -17.45
C ALA A 493 -24.59 15.45 -16.90
N LEU A 494 -25.48 16.29 -16.37
CA LEU A 494 -25.14 17.56 -15.74
C LEU A 494 -24.99 17.41 -14.21
N LYS A 495 -24.14 18.23 -13.58
CA LYS A 495 -24.07 18.44 -12.12
C LYS A 495 -25.16 19.44 -11.69
N ALA A 496 -25.45 20.46 -12.52
CA ALA A 496 -26.52 21.43 -12.30
C ALA A 496 -27.90 20.79 -12.08
N SER A 497 -28.17 19.61 -12.67
CA SER A 497 -29.41 18.85 -12.46
C SER A 497 -29.64 18.43 -11.01
N ASP A 498 -28.57 18.19 -10.24
CA ASP A 498 -28.67 17.84 -8.81
C ASP A 498 -29.23 19.01 -7.95
N HIS A 499 -29.31 20.23 -8.53
CA HIS A 499 -29.84 21.44 -7.88
C HIS A 499 -31.27 21.83 -8.33
N VAL A 500 -31.91 21.04 -9.21
CA VAL A 500 -33.25 21.33 -9.74
C VAL A 500 -34.34 20.60 -8.92
N LEU A 501 -35.37 21.34 -8.49
CA LEU A 501 -36.54 20.79 -7.79
C LEU A 501 -37.83 21.34 -8.42
N ASN A 502 -38.62 20.47 -9.06
CA ASN A 502 -39.87 20.85 -9.76
C ASN A 502 -39.65 22.02 -10.75
N PHE A 503 -38.63 21.88 -11.61
CA PHE A 503 -38.16 22.90 -12.57
C PHE A 503 -37.65 24.22 -11.95
N LYS A 504 -37.57 24.33 -10.62
CA LYS A 504 -36.97 25.47 -9.93
C LYS A 504 -35.52 25.17 -9.60
N CYS A 505 -34.61 26.06 -9.98
CA CYS A 505 -33.19 25.98 -9.63
C CYS A 505 -32.76 27.14 -8.72
N LEU A 506 -31.71 26.89 -7.92
CA LEU A 506 -30.97 27.93 -7.20
C LEU A 506 -30.04 28.69 -8.17
N PRO A 507 -29.48 29.86 -7.78
CA PRO A 507 -28.37 30.45 -8.53
C PRO A 507 -27.23 29.43 -8.71
N LEU A 508 -26.73 29.32 -9.94
CA LEU A 508 -25.51 28.60 -10.28
C LEU A 508 -24.33 29.58 -10.33
N PRO A 509 -23.07 29.14 -10.16
CA PRO A 509 -21.88 29.96 -10.41
C PRO A 509 -21.82 30.51 -11.85
N ASP A 510 -21.18 31.66 -12.03
CA ASP A 510 -21.00 32.31 -13.34
C ASP A 510 -20.09 31.52 -14.32
N ASP A 511 -19.44 30.45 -13.85
CA ASP A 511 -18.68 29.51 -14.67
C ASP A 511 -19.03 28.03 -14.42
N GLN A 512 -20.28 27.75 -14.02
CA GLN A 512 -20.83 26.39 -13.87
C GLN A 512 -20.52 25.47 -15.07
N TRP A 513 -20.51 25.97 -16.30
CA TRP A 513 -20.18 25.18 -17.49
C TRP A 513 -18.79 24.52 -17.42
N ARG A 514 -17.84 25.11 -16.68
CA ARG A 514 -16.52 24.51 -16.43
C ARG A 514 -16.65 23.29 -15.53
N THR A 515 -17.39 23.42 -14.43
CA THR A 515 -17.72 22.32 -13.50
C THR A 515 -18.45 21.17 -14.21
N GLU A 516 -19.27 21.47 -15.22
CA GLU A 516 -19.90 20.47 -16.09
C GLU A 516 -18.89 19.70 -16.94
N VAL A 517 -18.06 20.39 -17.74
CA VAL A 517 -17.08 19.73 -18.61
C VAL A 517 -15.99 19.01 -17.82
N GLU A 518 -15.59 19.53 -16.67
CA GLU A 518 -14.76 18.81 -15.69
C GLU A 518 -15.47 17.52 -15.23
N GLY A 519 -16.77 17.55 -14.96
CA GLY A 519 -17.56 16.36 -14.64
C GLY A 519 -17.62 15.31 -15.77
N TRP A 520 -17.59 15.75 -17.02
CA TRP A 520 -17.52 14.87 -18.19
C TRP A 520 -16.12 14.27 -18.34
N PHE A 521 -15.08 15.04 -18.07
CA PHE A 521 -13.68 14.60 -18.05
C PHE A 521 -13.40 13.62 -16.90
N GLU A 522 -13.88 13.88 -15.68
CA GLU A 522 -13.82 12.93 -14.55
C GLU A 522 -14.52 11.60 -14.89
N THR A 523 -15.66 11.66 -15.59
CA THR A 523 -16.39 10.48 -16.06
C THR A 523 -15.57 9.72 -17.12
N SER A 524 -14.94 10.41 -18.08
CA SER A 524 -14.01 9.84 -19.06
C SER A 524 -12.85 9.10 -18.38
N LEU A 525 -12.16 9.74 -17.43
CA LEU A 525 -11.04 9.14 -16.71
C LEU A 525 -11.46 7.87 -15.94
N ALA A 526 -12.63 7.90 -15.30
CA ALA A 526 -13.20 6.71 -14.66
C ALA A 526 -13.50 5.58 -15.66
N LYS A 527 -13.98 5.88 -16.88
CA LYS A 527 -14.17 4.87 -17.95
C LYS A 527 -12.84 4.23 -18.37
N ILE A 528 -11.76 5.00 -18.51
CA ILE A 528 -10.42 4.47 -18.84
C ILE A 528 -9.94 3.47 -17.77
N GLN A 529 -10.13 3.80 -16.48
CA GLN A 529 -9.81 2.88 -15.38
C GLN A 529 -10.69 1.62 -15.39
N ALA A 530 -11.99 1.77 -15.69
CA ALA A 530 -12.92 0.66 -15.79
C ALA A 530 -12.55 -0.31 -16.93
N TYR A 531 -12.27 0.18 -18.13
CA TYR A 531 -11.95 -0.66 -19.29
C TYR A 531 -10.61 -1.40 -19.16
N ALA A 532 -9.64 -0.83 -18.43
CA ALA A 532 -8.42 -1.53 -18.08
C ALA A 532 -8.69 -2.78 -17.22
N VAL A 533 -9.65 -2.72 -16.30
CA VAL A 533 -10.05 -3.83 -15.42
C VAL A 533 -11.07 -4.78 -16.06
N GLU A 534 -11.91 -4.30 -16.99
CA GLU A 534 -12.85 -5.15 -17.74
C GLU A 534 -12.10 -6.12 -18.68
N PHE A 535 -11.08 -5.65 -19.39
CA PHE A 535 -10.34 -6.40 -20.41
C PHE A 535 -9.94 -7.87 -20.06
N PRO A 536 -9.37 -8.21 -18.88
CA PRO A 536 -9.02 -9.61 -18.54
C PRO A 536 -10.22 -10.49 -18.14
N SER A 537 -11.35 -9.90 -17.76
CA SER A 537 -12.47 -10.58 -17.10
C SER A 537 -13.77 -9.79 -17.32
N ALA A 538 -14.17 -9.65 -18.58
CA ALA A 538 -15.37 -8.91 -18.96
C ALA A 538 -16.62 -9.56 -18.35
N THR A 539 -17.38 -8.78 -17.59
CA THR A 539 -18.47 -9.29 -16.73
C THR A 539 -19.82 -9.34 -17.45
N GLY A 540 -19.94 -8.68 -18.59
CA GLY A 540 -21.13 -8.71 -19.43
C GLY A 540 -21.39 -10.07 -20.08
N ASP A 541 -22.64 -10.29 -20.47
CA ASP A 541 -22.98 -11.26 -21.50
C ASP A 541 -23.36 -10.51 -22.77
N PHE A 542 -22.50 -10.62 -23.78
CA PHE A 542 -22.58 -9.84 -25.01
C PHE A 542 -23.43 -10.56 -26.07
N ALA A 543 -23.59 -11.88 -25.95
CA ALA A 543 -24.35 -12.69 -26.90
C ALA A 543 -25.87 -12.39 -26.81
N PRO A 544 -26.62 -12.42 -27.93
CA PRO A 544 -26.17 -12.77 -29.28
C PRO A 544 -25.57 -11.59 -30.08
N TYR A 545 -25.59 -10.38 -29.54
CA TYR A 545 -25.40 -9.14 -30.29
C TYR A 545 -23.96 -8.64 -30.41
N GLY A 546 -23.09 -9.10 -29.51
CA GLY A 546 -21.67 -8.81 -29.50
C GLY A 546 -20.82 -9.99 -29.02
N SER A 547 -19.52 -9.82 -29.14
CA SER A 547 -18.49 -10.81 -28.86
C SER A 547 -17.30 -10.18 -28.14
N LEU A 548 -16.33 -11.02 -27.75
CA LEU A 548 -15.03 -10.60 -27.26
C LEU A 548 -13.95 -11.09 -28.23
N GLY A 549 -12.95 -10.26 -28.49
CA GLY A 549 -11.84 -10.60 -29.37
C GLY A 549 -10.62 -9.73 -29.17
N PHE A 550 -9.65 -9.90 -30.07
CA PHE A 550 -8.41 -9.14 -30.12
C PHE A 550 -8.26 -8.53 -31.53
N PRO A 551 -8.18 -7.19 -31.67
CA PRO A 551 -8.05 -6.56 -32.98
C PRO A 551 -6.67 -6.83 -33.60
N GLY A 552 -6.61 -7.05 -34.90
CA GLY A 552 -5.36 -7.33 -35.63
C GLY A 552 -4.62 -8.61 -35.19
N ALA A 553 -5.31 -9.50 -34.47
CA ALA A 553 -4.71 -10.68 -33.87
C ALA A 553 -4.32 -11.72 -34.94
N ASN A 554 -3.04 -12.07 -34.98
CA ASN A 554 -2.46 -13.00 -35.93
C ASN A 554 -1.51 -13.99 -35.22
N ALA A 555 -0.95 -14.95 -35.97
CA ALA A 555 -0.13 -16.02 -35.39
C ALA A 555 1.11 -15.55 -34.58
N SER A 556 1.60 -14.32 -34.74
CA SER A 556 2.68 -13.76 -33.92
C SER A 556 2.19 -12.86 -32.78
N THR A 557 1.04 -12.19 -32.90
CA THR A 557 0.49 -11.30 -31.85
C THR A 557 -0.48 -11.99 -30.89
N ASN A 558 -1.17 -13.07 -31.29
CA ASN A 558 -2.15 -13.79 -30.46
C ASN A 558 -1.63 -14.09 -29.05
N LYS A 559 -0.41 -14.63 -28.95
CA LYS A 559 0.18 -14.97 -27.66
C LYS A 559 0.39 -13.74 -26.77
N THR A 560 0.79 -12.60 -27.33
CA THR A 560 0.97 -11.37 -26.53
C THR A 560 -0.37 -10.80 -26.07
N TRP A 561 -1.44 -10.95 -26.85
CA TRP A 561 -2.81 -10.67 -26.41
C TRP A 561 -3.26 -11.60 -25.27
N GLU A 562 -3.01 -12.91 -25.36
CA GLU A 562 -3.29 -13.89 -24.30
C GLU A 562 -2.47 -13.64 -23.02
N ASP A 563 -1.18 -13.30 -23.14
CA ASP A 563 -0.30 -12.94 -22.03
C ASP A 563 -0.84 -11.67 -21.30
N GLN A 564 -1.37 -10.69 -22.04
CA GLN A 564 -1.95 -9.47 -21.48
C GLN A 564 -3.18 -9.72 -20.58
N CYS A 565 -3.98 -10.76 -20.86
CA CYS A 565 -5.09 -11.18 -19.99
C CYS A 565 -4.64 -11.54 -18.55
N ASN A 566 -3.37 -11.91 -18.39
CA ASN A 566 -2.78 -12.32 -17.13
C ASN A 566 -2.01 -11.19 -16.42
N ASN A 567 -1.99 -9.98 -17.01
CA ASN A 567 -1.19 -8.85 -16.57
C ASN A 567 -2.04 -7.66 -16.08
N GLN A 568 -3.21 -7.91 -15.47
CA GLN A 568 -4.00 -6.86 -14.84
C GLN A 568 -3.92 -6.96 -13.31
N LYS A 569 -3.61 -5.85 -12.63
CA LYS A 569 -3.74 -5.70 -11.17
C LYS A 569 -4.81 -4.69 -10.80
N ILE A 570 -5.38 -4.91 -9.62
CA ILE A 570 -6.33 -4.04 -8.92
C ILE A 570 -5.91 -3.95 -7.44
N ARG A 571 -6.58 -3.10 -6.66
CA ARG A 571 -6.43 -3.06 -5.21
C ARG A 571 -7.66 -3.72 -4.56
N SER A 572 -7.41 -4.41 -3.44
CA SER A 572 -8.46 -5.14 -2.71
C SER A 572 -8.39 -4.82 -1.23
N THR A 573 -9.52 -4.37 -0.68
CA THR A 573 -9.71 -3.97 0.72
C THR A 573 -10.29 -5.08 1.61
N GLY A 574 -10.36 -6.33 1.12
CA GLY A 574 -10.78 -7.47 1.95
C GLY A 574 -10.76 -8.82 1.21
N GLY A 575 -10.89 -9.90 1.98
CA GLY A 575 -11.01 -11.27 1.46
C GLY A 575 -9.70 -11.94 1.00
N TYR A 576 -8.68 -11.17 0.63
CA TYR A 576 -7.39 -11.67 0.14
C TYR A 576 -6.19 -11.00 0.84
N GLN A 577 -5.05 -11.71 0.87
CA GLN A 577 -3.76 -11.20 1.32
C GLN A 577 -2.66 -11.57 0.32
N THR A 578 -1.76 -10.62 0.01
CA THR A 578 -0.60 -10.85 -0.88
C THR A 578 0.69 -10.83 -0.07
N PHE A 579 1.47 -11.91 -0.12
CA PHE A 579 2.75 -12.04 0.57
C PHE A 579 3.93 -11.90 -0.40
N SER A 580 5.05 -11.34 0.07
CA SER A 580 6.33 -11.43 -0.62
C SER A 580 6.83 -12.87 -0.59
N PHE A 581 6.85 -13.52 -1.76
CA PHE A 581 7.36 -14.88 -1.90
C PHE A 581 8.87 -14.94 -1.60
N PHE A 582 9.63 -13.92 -2.03
CA PHE A 582 11.04 -13.78 -1.67
C PHE A 582 11.23 -13.68 -0.15
N GLY A 583 10.44 -12.84 0.54
CA GLY A 583 10.49 -12.71 1.99
C GLY A 583 10.22 -14.03 2.72
N LEU A 584 9.14 -14.74 2.35
CA LEU A 584 8.81 -16.05 2.92
C LEU A 584 9.94 -17.07 2.74
N ILE A 585 10.46 -17.23 1.51
CA ILE A 585 11.53 -18.20 1.21
C ILE A 585 12.82 -17.82 1.93
N PHE A 586 13.21 -16.54 1.95
CA PHE A 586 14.40 -16.07 2.66
C PHE A 586 14.32 -16.38 4.17
N THR A 587 13.20 -16.03 4.82
CA THR A 587 12.98 -16.33 6.25
C THR A 587 13.05 -17.83 6.52
N LEU A 588 12.37 -18.65 5.71
CA LEU A 588 12.35 -20.11 5.88
C LEU A 588 13.73 -20.74 5.66
N SER A 589 14.46 -20.36 4.61
CA SER A 589 15.79 -20.90 4.31
C SER A 589 16.85 -20.50 5.35
N VAL A 590 16.93 -19.22 5.72
CA VAL A 590 17.90 -18.74 6.71
C VAL A 590 17.58 -19.29 8.10
N GLY A 591 16.30 -19.31 8.49
CA GLY A 591 15.87 -19.91 9.74
C GLY A 591 16.18 -21.41 9.82
N SER A 592 15.88 -22.16 8.75
CA SER A 592 16.19 -23.60 8.69
C SER A 592 17.68 -23.87 8.76
N MET A 593 18.52 -23.05 8.12
CA MET A 593 19.98 -23.15 8.21
C MET A 593 20.48 -22.97 9.65
N ILE A 594 19.91 -22.04 10.42
CA ILE A 594 20.24 -21.85 11.85
C ILE A 594 19.85 -23.08 12.68
N VAL A 595 18.65 -23.63 12.47
CA VAL A 595 18.18 -24.83 13.19
C VAL A 595 19.06 -26.04 12.86
N ILE A 596 19.42 -26.24 11.58
CA ILE A 596 20.33 -27.30 11.13
C ILE A 596 21.72 -27.12 11.75
N LEU A 597 22.27 -25.91 11.77
CA LEU A 597 23.58 -25.63 12.37
C LEU A 597 23.62 -25.97 13.87
N GLN A 598 22.59 -25.58 14.64
CA GLN A 598 22.50 -25.94 16.05
C GLN A 598 22.29 -27.45 16.25
N GLY A 599 21.53 -28.12 15.37
CA GLY A 599 21.40 -29.57 15.35
C GLY A 599 22.73 -30.28 15.13
N VAL A 600 23.50 -29.85 14.11
CA VAL A 600 24.84 -30.38 13.82
C VAL A 600 25.79 -30.16 14.99
N LEU A 601 25.79 -28.99 15.64
CA LEU A 601 26.62 -28.75 16.84
C LEU A 601 26.24 -29.67 18.01
N ASN A 602 24.94 -29.89 18.25
CA ASN A 602 24.48 -30.83 19.28
C ASN A 602 24.97 -32.26 18.98
N ILE A 603 24.89 -32.70 17.72
CA ILE A 603 25.35 -34.03 17.26
C ILE A 603 26.88 -34.16 17.39
N VAL A 604 27.65 -33.15 16.96
CA VAL A 604 29.11 -33.13 17.08
C VAL A 604 29.54 -33.18 18.54
N ASN A 605 28.86 -32.44 19.43
CA ASN A 605 29.16 -32.44 20.87
C ASN A 605 28.81 -33.79 21.52
N TYR A 606 27.70 -34.41 21.12
CA TYR A 606 27.33 -35.77 21.58
C TYR A 606 28.39 -36.81 21.18
N PHE A 607 28.80 -36.85 19.91
CA PHE A 607 29.85 -37.78 19.47
C PHE A 607 31.22 -37.47 20.08
N ARG A 608 31.58 -36.20 20.30
CA ARG A 608 32.81 -35.81 21.00
C ARG A 608 32.83 -36.22 22.47
N GLY A 609 31.67 -36.22 23.14
CA GLY A 609 31.53 -36.77 24.50
C GLY A 609 31.76 -38.27 24.49
N ASN A 610 30.91 -39.02 23.77
CA ASN A 610 30.96 -40.48 23.77
C ASN A 610 32.29 -41.07 23.24
N ALA A 611 33.00 -40.38 22.33
CA ALA A 611 34.29 -40.84 21.82
C ALA A 611 35.51 -40.50 22.70
N ARG A 612 35.30 -39.87 23.87
CA ARG A 612 36.37 -39.43 24.79
C ARG A 612 36.13 -39.92 26.22
N GLU A 613 36.05 -41.25 26.41
CA GLU A 613 36.09 -41.85 27.75
C GLU A 613 37.49 -41.74 28.40
N ASP A 614 38.55 -41.62 27.61
CA ASP A 614 39.93 -41.36 28.09
C ASP A 614 40.09 -39.93 28.65
N PRO A 615 40.43 -39.76 29.95
CA PRO A 615 40.64 -38.44 30.54
C PRO A 615 41.84 -37.68 29.91
N GLU A 616 42.91 -38.36 29.50
CA GLU A 616 44.05 -37.73 28.81
C GLU A 616 43.68 -37.16 27.43
N LYS A 617 42.68 -37.74 26.75
CA LYS A 617 42.16 -37.24 25.47
C LYS A 617 41.14 -36.13 25.67
N LEU A 618 40.47 -36.10 26.83
CA LEU A 618 39.54 -35.06 27.25
C LEU A 618 40.27 -33.74 27.58
N ALA A 619 41.43 -33.84 28.25
CA ALA A 619 42.31 -32.70 28.56
C ALA A 619 42.77 -31.90 27.31
N LYS A 620 42.72 -32.50 26.11
CA LYS A 620 43.08 -31.83 24.84
C LYS A 620 42.00 -30.91 24.28
N SER A 621 40.84 -30.78 24.95
CA SER A 621 39.82 -29.79 24.60
C SER A 621 39.10 -29.26 25.85
N PRO A 622 39.78 -28.46 26.69
CA PRO A 622 39.23 -28.00 27.98
C PRO A 622 37.99 -27.09 27.83
N ARG A 623 37.79 -26.49 26.64
CA ARG A 623 36.58 -25.71 26.33
C ARG A 623 35.33 -26.59 26.19
N ASP A 624 35.42 -27.67 25.40
CA ASP A 624 34.34 -28.67 25.28
C ASP A 624 33.98 -29.21 26.68
N LEU A 625 35.00 -29.50 27.51
CA LEU A 625 34.85 -30.03 28.87
C LEU A 625 34.16 -29.04 29.81
N MET A 626 34.61 -27.78 29.86
CA MET A 626 33.98 -26.76 30.72
C MET A 626 32.51 -26.52 30.33
N TYR A 627 32.19 -26.51 29.02
CA TYR A 627 30.81 -26.41 28.55
C TYR A 627 29.94 -27.63 28.89
N ALA A 628 30.54 -28.81 29.13
CA ALA A 628 29.83 -29.96 29.69
C ALA A 628 29.63 -29.82 31.22
N VAL A 629 30.70 -29.50 31.95
CA VAL A 629 30.74 -29.39 33.42
C VAL A 629 29.81 -28.31 33.96
N ASP A 630 29.71 -27.16 33.28
CA ASP A 630 28.77 -26.08 33.66
C ASP A 630 27.29 -26.47 33.44
N GLY A 631 26.98 -27.62 32.82
CA GLY A 631 25.61 -28.08 32.63
C GLY A 631 24.93 -28.44 33.96
N LYS A 632 23.67 -28.03 34.15
CA LYS A 632 22.90 -28.18 35.40
C LYS A 632 22.98 -29.55 36.08
N PHE A 633 22.98 -30.65 35.30
CA PHE A 633 23.07 -32.01 35.85
C PHE A 633 24.50 -32.42 36.23
N GLN A 634 25.53 -31.86 35.59
CA GLN A 634 26.93 -32.03 35.99
C GLN A 634 27.25 -31.24 37.27
N LEU A 635 26.74 -30.01 37.38
CA LEU A 635 26.78 -29.25 38.64
C LEU A 635 26.06 -29.98 39.77
N GLN A 636 24.90 -30.59 39.48
CA GLN A 636 24.18 -31.44 40.44
C GLN A 636 25.00 -32.68 40.85
N ARG A 637 25.67 -33.36 39.91
CA ARG A 637 26.58 -34.49 40.20
C ARG A 637 27.68 -34.07 41.18
N ILE A 638 28.39 -32.99 40.88
CA ILE A 638 29.52 -32.52 41.70
C ILE A 638 29.08 -32.25 43.16
N VAL A 639 27.93 -31.61 43.35
CA VAL A 639 27.37 -31.36 44.70
C VAL A 639 26.98 -32.66 45.43
N LEU A 640 26.58 -33.71 44.71
CA LEU A 640 26.25 -35.02 45.29
C LEU A 640 27.49 -35.88 45.56
N GLU A 641 28.53 -35.81 44.73
CA GLU A 641 29.83 -36.46 44.94
C GLU A 641 30.53 -35.89 46.18
N GLU A 642 30.60 -34.56 46.32
CA GLU A 642 31.06 -33.89 47.56
C GLU A 642 30.14 -34.19 48.76
N GLY A 643 28.86 -34.44 48.49
CA GLY A 643 27.90 -34.99 49.46
C GLY A 643 28.18 -36.44 49.87
N LYS A 644 29.09 -37.15 49.19
CA LYS A 644 29.35 -38.60 49.27
C LYS A 644 28.11 -39.43 48.96
N HIS A 645 27.40 -39.08 47.89
CA HIS A 645 26.15 -39.69 47.45
C HIS A 645 26.22 -40.20 46.00
N GLY A 646 26.47 -41.51 45.90
CA GLY A 646 26.47 -42.27 44.64
C GLY A 646 27.81 -42.27 43.92
N THR A 647 28.06 -43.32 43.15
CA THR A 647 29.15 -43.45 42.19
C THR A 647 28.63 -43.13 40.79
N TRP A 648 29.20 -42.09 40.18
CA TRP A 648 28.66 -41.48 38.97
C TRP A 648 29.55 -41.73 37.74
N HIS A 649 28.92 -41.64 36.57
CA HIS A 649 29.53 -41.84 35.25
C HIS A 649 28.99 -40.80 34.25
N GLY A 650 29.64 -40.68 33.08
CA GLY A 650 29.27 -39.71 32.05
C GLY A 650 29.82 -38.30 32.29
N TYR A 651 31.01 -38.17 32.90
CA TYR A 651 31.72 -36.92 33.21
C TYR A 651 31.86 -35.92 32.05
N ASN A 652 31.83 -36.43 30.81
CA ASN A 652 32.00 -35.71 29.55
C ASN A 652 30.68 -35.40 28.82
N GLY A 653 29.54 -35.91 29.32
CA GLY A 653 28.22 -35.76 28.72
C GLY A 653 27.36 -34.67 29.36
N SER A 654 26.20 -34.36 28.76
CA SER A 654 25.23 -33.41 29.32
C SER A 654 24.37 -33.98 30.46
N THR A 655 24.30 -35.31 30.58
CA THR A 655 23.49 -36.03 31.57
C THR A 655 24.34 -37.13 32.21
N PRO A 656 24.90 -36.91 33.42
CA PRO A 656 25.56 -37.97 34.17
C PRO A 656 24.55 -38.96 34.75
N TRP A 657 25.00 -40.16 35.06
CA TRP A 657 24.19 -41.25 35.63
C TRP A 657 24.93 -41.97 36.76
N SER A 658 24.18 -42.62 37.65
CA SER A 658 24.69 -43.33 38.83
C SER A 658 24.52 -44.84 38.65
N THR A 659 25.51 -45.63 39.06
CA THR A 659 25.36 -47.10 39.20
C THR A 659 24.66 -47.48 40.50
N ASP A 660 24.82 -46.67 41.56
CA ASP A 660 24.03 -46.76 42.77
C ASP A 660 22.55 -46.41 42.50
N SER A 661 21.65 -47.08 43.25
CA SER A 661 20.19 -47.05 43.06
C SER A 661 19.61 -45.64 42.80
N PRO A 662 18.67 -45.47 41.84
CA PRO A 662 18.12 -44.17 41.46
C PRO A 662 17.34 -43.44 42.57
N MET A 663 17.13 -44.07 43.73
CA MET A 663 16.55 -43.45 44.92
C MET A 663 17.63 -42.96 45.90
N VAL A 664 18.19 -41.78 45.63
CA VAL A 664 18.88 -41.00 46.67
C VAL A 664 17.85 -40.61 47.74
N ARG A 665 17.77 -41.39 48.82
CA ARG A 665 16.82 -41.16 49.92
C ARG A 665 16.99 -39.74 50.45
N GLY A 666 15.89 -38.99 50.59
CA GLY A 666 15.86 -37.54 50.88
C GLY A 666 16.45 -37.05 52.22
N ALA A 667 17.26 -37.86 52.90
CA ALA A 667 18.00 -37.51 54.11
C ALA A 667 19.03 -36.38 53.87
N PHE A 668 19.59 -36.26 52.67
CA PHE A 668 20.49 -35.16 52.29
C PHE A 668 19.81 -33.79 52.47
N TRP A 669 18.67 -33.59 51.80
CA TRP A 669 17.88 -32.35 51.88
C TRP A 669 17.34 -32.08 53.29
N LYS A 670 16.89 -33.13 54.00
CA LYS A 670 16.39 -33.03 55.40
C LYS A 670 17.48 -32.76 56.46
N SER A 671 18.75 -32.99 56.15
CA SER A 671 19.84 -32.79 57.13
C SER A 671 20.50 -31.42 56.98
N LYS A 672 20.97 -31.07 55.77
CA LYS A 672 21.79 -29.86 55.53
C LYS A 672 21.00 -28.62 55.10
N VAL A 673 20.05 -28.76 54.18
CA VAL A 673 19.45 -27.58 53.51
C VAL A 673 18.37 -26.91 54.37
N LEU A 674 17.48 -27.70 54.99
CA LEU A 674 16.40 -27.19 55.84
C LEU A 674 16.84 -26.65 57.22
N ARG A 675 18.15 -26.58 57.50
CA ARG A 675 18.69 -26.16 58.81
C ARG A 675 19.55 -24.89 58.78
N GLY A 676 19.84 -24.32 57.61
CA GLY A 676 20.61 -23.08 57.46
C GLY A 676 22.12 -23.17 57.75
N ASP A 677 22.57 -24.17 58.52
CA ASP A 677 23.98 -24.39 58.90
C ASP A 677 24.85 -24.90 57.72
N VAL A 678 25.22 -24.00 56.82
CA VAL A 678 26.20 -24.26 55.73
C VAL A 678 27.39 -23.29 55.83
N LYS A 679 28.26 -23.54 56.80
CA LYS A 679 29.66 -23.06 56.76
C LYS A 679 30.51 -24.08 56.03
N LEU A 680 30.57 -23.96 54.70
CA LEU A 680 31.59 -24.65 53.88
C LEU A 680 32.83 -23.75 53.73
N PHE A 681 33.98 -24.38 53.58
CA PHE A 681 35.32 -23.79 53.59
C PHE A 681 35.74 -23.14 54.92
N GLN A 682 36.55 -23.90 55.67
CA GLN A 682 37.50 -23.34 56.63
C GLN A 682 38.90 -23.76 56.15
N ASP A 683 39.74 -22.77 55.85
CA ASP A 683 40.96 -22.96 55.08
C ASP A 683 42.06 -23.71 55.87
N LYS A 684 42.88 -24.48 55.15
CA LYS A 684 44.08 -25.17 55.67
C LYS A 684 45.32 -24.65 54.95
N SER A 685 45.70 -23.43 55.29
CA SER A 685 47.00 -22.89 54.89
C SER A 685 48.14 -23.73 55.49
N VAL A 686 49.07 -24.14 54.63
CA VAL A 686 50.26 -24.91 55.02
C VAL A 686 51.29 -23.95 55.63
N GLN A 687 51.69 -24.17 56.88
CA GLN A 687 52.84 -23.49 57.48
C GLN A 687 54.14 -24.29 57.26
N THR A 688 55.19 -23.58 56.86
CA THR A 688 56.56 -24.11 56.73
C THR A 688 57.55 -23.28 57.55
N SER A 689 58.41 -24.00 58.30
CA SER A 689 59.64 -23.55 58.99
C SER A 689 59.57 -22.45 60.08
N GLY A 690 60.34 -22.65 61.16
CA GLY A 690 60.68 -21.64 62.18
C GLY A 690 61.19 -22.27 63.48
N HIS A 691 62.39 -21.89 63.95
CA HIS A 691 63.00 -22.32 65.22
C HIS A 691 62.99 -21.18 66.25
N SER A 692 62.58 -21.47 67.50
CA SER A 692 63.00 -20.86 68.79
C SER A 692 61.97 -21.31 69.86
N GLU A 693 62.30 -22.18 70.81
CA GLU A 693 62.98 -21.91 72.10
C GLU A 693 62.06 -21.33 73.21
N ASP A 694 62.06 -22.08 74.32
CA ASP A 694 61.91 -21.70 75.73
C ASP A 694 60.59 -21.39 76.48
N GLU A 695 60.64 -21.90 77.73
CA GLU A 695 59.98 -21.53 79.01
C GLU A 695 58.45 -21.64 79.24
N ASN A 696 58.10 -22.78 79.84
CA ASN A 696 57.60 -22.92 81.22
C ASN A 696 56.16 -22.55 81.66
N ASP A 697 55.79 -23.24 82.74
CA ASP A 697 54.73 -22.97 83.73
C ASP A 697 53.24 -22.96 83.30
N LEU A 698 52.29 -23.33 84.15
CA LEU A 698 52.19 -24.38 85.19
C LEU A 698 50.74 -24.33 85.73
N ARG A 699 50.26 -25.43 86.34
CA ARG A 699 49.08 -25.47 87.25
C ARG A 699 47.68 -25.16 86.64
N GLN A 700 46.58 -25.60 87.24
CA GLN A 700 46.25 -26.88 87.91
C GLN A 700 44.73 -26.96 88.14
N ASN A 701 44.19 -28.18 88.23
CA ASN A 701 43.02 -28.61 89.05
C ASN A 701 41.70 -27.82 89.02
N GLY A 702 40.56 -28.53 88.87
CA GLY A 702 39.22 -27.93 89.03
C GLY A 702 38.03 -28.88 88.98
N SER A 703 38.21 -30.16 89.33
CA SER A 703 37.16 -31.19 89.20
C SER A 703 36.22 -31.26 90.40
N ARG A 704 34.91 -31.38 90.15
CA ARG A 704 33.91 -32.32 90.76
C ARG A 704 32.48 -32.00 90.26
N GLN A 705 31.66 -32.97 89.83
CA GLN A 705 30.89 -34.00 90.57
C GLN A 705 29.80 -33.44 91.51
N SER A 706 28.57 -33.98 91.61
CA SER A 706 27.80 -34.93 90.76
C SER A 706 26.34 -35.11 91.29
N ASN A 707 25.53 -35.92 90.58
CA ASN A 707 24.25 -36.58 90.96
C ASN A 707 22.93 -35.83 90.59
N VAL A 708 21.81 -36.37 90.02
CA VAL A 708 21.18 -37.73 89.80
C VAL A 708 20.00 -38.01 90.78
N PRO A 709 18.80 -38.57 90.39
CA PRO A 709 18.06 -38.64 89.09
C PRO A 709 16.48 -38.57 89.21
N ARG A 710 15.74 -39.06 88.17
CA ARG A 710 14.31 -39.55 88.13
C ARG A 710 13.13 -38.53 88.23
N SER A 711 11.90 -38.78 87.70
CA SER A 711 11.38 -39.59 86.56
C SER A 711 9.85 -39.41 86.31
N GLU A 712 9.39 -39.52 85.04
CA GLU A 712 8.00 -39.87 84.58
C GLU A 712 6.87 -38.81 84.87
N HIS A 713 5.66 -38.71 84.27
CA HIS A 713 4.78 -39.41 83.26
C HIS A 713 3.62 -38.42 82.84
N ILE A 714 2.69 -38.53 81.84
CA ILE A 714 2.49 -39.31 80.58
C ILE A 714 1.33 -38.67 79.71
N GLU A 715 1.34 -38.79 78.36
CA GLU A 715 0.25 -38.53 77.34
C GLU A 715 -0.55 -37.18 77.33
N ARG A 716 -1.44 -36.78 76.37
CA ARG A 716 -2.02 -37.37 75.12
C ARG A 716 -2.35 -36.28 74.03
N ASN A 717 -2.67 -36.69 72.79
CA ASN A 717 -3.14 -35.87 71.64
C ASN A 717 -4.67 -35.59 71.64
N GLU A 718 -5.16 -34.73 70.72
CA GLU A 718 -6.12 -35.12 69.65
C GLU A 718 -6.32 -34.07 68.52
N ASN A 719 -7.06 -34.41 67.45
CA ASN A 719 -7.17 -33.70 66.14
C ASN A 719 -8.63 -33.27 65.80
N GLY A 720 -8.84 -32.46 64.75
CA GLY A 720 -10.18 -32.10 64.25
C GLY A 720 -10.27 -31.59 62.78
N ASN A 721 -10.69 -32.48 61.88
CA ASN A 721 -11.15 -32.33 60.48
C ASN A 721 -12.52 -31.55 60.37
N ASP A 722 -13.15 -31.19 59.22
CA ASP A 722 -12.92 -31.22 57.75
C ASP A 722 -13.97 -30.34 57.01
N ASN A 723 -13.70 -29.88 55.77
CA ASN A 723 -14.64 -29.63 54.62
C ASN A 723 -15.83 -28.60 54.77
N GLU A 724 -16.63 -28.16 53.77
CA GLU A 724 -16.79 -28.43 52.30
C GLU A 724 -17.54 -27.27 51.56
N ASN A 725 -17.42 -27.14 50.21
CA ASN A 725 -18.40 -26.60 49.20
C ASN A 725 -19.00 -25.15 49.32
N GLN A 726 -19.70 -24.55 48.32
CA GLN A 726 -19.50 -24.39 46.85
C GLN A 726 -20.41 -23.26 46.25
N ASN A 727 -20.01 -22.66 45.11
CA ASN A 727 -20.82 -22.03 44.02
C ASN A 727 -21.62 -20.69 44.13
N GLU A 728 -21.77 -20.07 42.94
CA GLU A 728 -22.83 -19.14 42.44
C GLU A 728 -22.98 -17.69 43.01
N GLN A 729 -23.53 -16.68 42.30
CA GLN A 729 -23.46 -16.27 40.87
C GLN A 729 -24.06 -14.83 40.68
N GLY A 730 -23.62 -14.07 39.67
CA GLY A 730 -24.47 -13.13 38.88
C GLY A 730 -24.64 -11.63 39.25
N GLY A 731 -23.98 -10.75 38.47
CA GLY A 731 -24.58 -9.59 37.73
C GLY A 731 -25.12 -8.31 38.43
N GLY A 732 -24.95 -7.14 37.79
CA GLY A 732 -25.69 -5.89 38.10
C GLY A 732 -24.99 -4.56 37.75
N ASP A 733 -25.27 -3.99 36.57
CA ASP A 733 -24.71 -2.71 36.08
C ASP A 733 -25.24 -1.45 36.82
N GLN A 734 -24.49 -0.33 36.83
CA GLN A 734 -24.61 0.81 35.86
C GLN A 734 -24.21 2.21 36.43
N ASN A 735 -23.51 3.02 35.60
CA ASN A 735 -23.34 4.50 35.54
C ASN A 735 -23.06 5.37 36.78
N GLU A 736 -22.01 6.22 36.70
CA GLU A 736 -22.17 7.65 36.33
C GLU A 736 -20.85 8.31 35.84
N GLN A 737 -20.95 9.51 35.25
CA GLN A 737 -19.86 10.41 34.81
C GLN A 737 -19.90 11.67 35.71
N ALA A 738 -18.96 12.63 35.77
CA ALA A 738 -17.62 12.85 35.19
C ALA A 738 -16.72 13.35 36.37
N ASP A 739 -15.80 14.32 36.36
CA ASP A 739 -15.17 15.20 35.35
C ASP A 739 -13.81 15.68 35.91
N GLU A 740 -12.81 16.00 35.08
CA GLU A 740 -11.57 16.66 35.52
C GLU A 740 -11.01 17.66 34.50
N THR A 741 -10.70 18.87 34.98
CA THR A 741 -10.14 20.01 34.22
C THR A 741 -8.90 20.55 34.92
N GLU A 742 -7.78 20.71 34.18
CA GLU A 742 -6.61 21.47 34.63
C GLU A 742 -5.91 22.19 33.44
N PRO A 743 -5.09 23.25 33.69
CA PRO A 743 -4.91 24.33 32.72
C PRO A 743 -3.45 24.62 32.28
N GLU A 744 -3.29 25.70 31.51
CA GLU A 744 -2.03 26.24 30.97
C GLU A 744 -0.98 26.63 32.04
N ARG A 745 0.32 26.60 31.69
CA ARG A 745 1.19 27.81 31.51
C ARG A 745 2.71 27.58 31.39
N HIS A 746 3.36 28.38 30.52
CA HIS A 746 4.74 28.95 30.62
C HIS A 746 5.97 27.99 30.73
N ASP A 747 7.20 28.31 30.28
CA ASP A 747 7.69 29.46 29.49
C ASP A 747 9.00 29.15 28.69
N ASN A 748 9.33 30.04 27.74
CA ASN A 748 10.64 30.45 27.19
C ASN A 748 11.96 29.68 27.49
N GLY A 749 12.84 29.45 26.46
CA GLY A 749 14.23 29.04 26.73
C GLY A 749 15.27 28.76 25.60
N LEU A 750 15.67 29.75 24.80
CA LEU A 750 17.05 30.00 24.28
C LEU A 750 17.96 28.89 23.63
N ARG A 751 18.14 29.00 22.30
CA ARG A 751 19.42 29.34 21.57
C ARG A 751 20.58 28.31 21.36
N LYS A 752 21.27 28.47 20.21
CA LYS A 752 22.62 27.96 19.78
C LYS A 752 22.71 26.48 19.35
N ASP A 753 23.52 26.06 18.37
CA ASP A 753 24.47 26.74 17.43
C ASP A 753 24.63 25.94 16.10
N GLU A 754 25.10 26.59 15.02
CA GLU A 754 26.01 26.13 13.91
C GLU A 754 25.85 24.74 13.21
N SER A 755 26.31 24.48 11.97
CA SER A 755 26.66 25.26 10.76
C SER A 755 26.90 24.30 9.56
N ARG A 756 27.19 24.82 8.36
CA ARG A 756 27.38 24.10 7.06
C ARG A 756 26.08 23.50 6.47
N GLU A 757 25.88 23.37 5.16
CA GLU A 757 26.81 23.54 4.02
C GLU A 757 26.07 24.10 2.78
N SER A 758 26.45 25.29 2.28
CA SER A 758 26.06 25.78 0.94
C SER A 758 26.91 27.00 0.52
N ASN A 759 27.65 26.88 -0.59
CA ASN A 759 28.17 27.95 -1.49
C ASN A 759 29.34 27.45 -2.37
N VAL A 760 29.08 26.55 -3.31
CA VAL A 760 29.95 26.24 -4.46
C VAL A 760 29.07 25.98 -5.69
N LEU A 761 29.60 26.13 -6.90
CA LEU A 761 28.93 25.84 -8.18
C LEU A 761 27.74 26.76 -8.57
N ARG A 762 28.00 28.08 -8.58
CA ARG A 762 27.21 29.04 -9.39
C ARG A 762 28.11 30.11 -10.02
N ASN A 763 29.11 29.69 -10.82
CA ASN A 763 29.99 30.59 -11.58
C ASN A 763 30.87 29.88 -12.64
N GLU A 764 30.29 29.09 -13.55
CA GLU A 764 30.91 28.71 -14.84
C GLU A 764 29.85 28.76 -15.96
N LEU A 765 30.27 29.08 -17.19
CA LEU A 765 29.48 29.28 -18.45
C LEU A 765 29.16 30.72 -18.91
N ILE A 766 30.04 31.70 -18.65
CA ILE A 766 30.21 32.86 -19.55
C ILE A 766 31.72 33.08 -19.77
N GLN A 767 32.10 33.47 -20.99
CA GLN A 767 33.48 33.75 -21.47
C GLN A 767 34.45 32.56 -21.55
N ARG A 768 34.41 31.86 -22.70
CA ARG A 768 35.60 31.73 -23.56
C ARG A 768 35.22 31.60 -25.03
N ASN A 769 35.33 32.73 -25.73
CA ASN A 769 35.90 32.94 -27.06
C ASN A 769 35.55 31.90 -28.16
N GLU A 770 34.85 32.26 -29.23
CA GLU A 770 35.27 33.21 -30.29
C GLU A 770 36.70 32.99 -30.77
N ASN A 771 36.87 32.19 -31.83
CA ASN A 771 37.91 32.39 -32.86
C ASN A 771 37.75 31.37 -34.01
N SER A 772 37.21 31.81 -35.15
CA SER A 772 37.72 31.51 -36.51
C SER A 772 36.67 31.91 -37.56
N SER A 773 36.93 32.98 -38.30
CA SER A 773 36.20 33.35 -39.50
C SER A 773 36.96 32.95 -40.78
N ASP A 774 36.32 33.13 -41.93
CA ASP A 774 36.91 33.23 -43.28
C ASP A 774 37.61 32.01 -43.91
N ASN A 775 36.90 31.35 -44.85
CA ASN A 775 37.20 31.28 -46.30
C ASN A 775 36.08 30.47 -47.01
N LYS A 776 35.26 31.05 -47.90
CA LYS A 776 35.47 31.35 -49.35
C LYS A 776 35.12 30.21 -50.33
N ASN A 777 34.03 30.46 -51.06
CA ASN A 777 33.81 30.29 -52.51
C ASN A 777 33.82 28.89 -53.20
N GLN A 778 32.85 28.76 -54.14
CA GLN A 778 32.85 27.91 -55.36
C GLN A 778 32.71 26.38 -55.13
N SER A 779 32.07 25.58 -56.01
CA SER A 779 31.34 25.83 -57.29
C SER A 779 30.50 24.60 -57.72
N GLY A 780 29.54 24.77 -58.64
CA GLY A 780 28.70 23.71 -59.23
C GLY A 780 27.32 23.59 -58.53
N GLN A 781 26.13 23.63 -59.16
CA GLN A 781 25.66 23.51 -60.55
C GLN A 781 25.47 22.06 -61.08
N ASP A 782 24.38 21.88 -61.85
CA ASP A 782 23.77 20.65 -62.38
C ASP A 782 23.11 19.71 -61.34
N GLY A 783 22.00 18.99 -61.63
CA GLY A 783 21.10 19.06 -62.80
C GLY A 783 20.26 17.77 -63.02
N GLY A 784 18.97 17.89 -63.34
CA GLY A 784 18.02 16.77 -63.60
C GLY A 784 17.39 16.17 -62.32
N ASP A 785 16.09 15.86 -62.19
CA ASP A 785 14.97 15.48 -63.10
C ASP A 785 14.82 13.97 -63.39
N GLN A 786 13.57 13.50 -63.33
CA GLN A 786 13.07 12.11 -63.50
C GLN A 786 13.54 11.06 -62.44
N GLY A 787 12.73 10.06 -62.05
CA GLY A 787 11.30 9.86 -62.28
C GLY A 787 10.86 8.38 -62.36
N GLU A 788 10.28 7.85 -61.29
CA GLU A 788 9.36 6.69 -61.25
C GLU A 788 8.53 6.71 -59.96
#